data_AF-A0A7V1ZDV7-F1
#
_entry.id   AF-A0A7V1ZDV7-F1
#
_cell.length_a   1.000
_cell.length_b   1.000
_cell.length_c   1.000
_cell.angle_alpha   90.00
_cell.angle_beta   90.00
_cell.angle_gamma   90.00
#
_symmetry.space_group_name_H-M   'P 1'
#
loop_
_entity.id
_entity.type
_entity.pdbx_description
1 polymer ?
#
loop_
_entity_poly.entity_id
_entity_poly.type
_entity_poly.pdbx_seq_one_letter_code
_entity_poly.pdbx_strand_id
1 'polypeptide(L)'
;MIGNILSNPRLVMAVNYKFKLLAKKLLPSDWKMEEMDDIWIVCSNPKNDFPKQGFKIHISATILNAKEILKTSIPIIVSHNSNFKFLKELKNLLFMTSKMANRGSSGKFITIYPPDKETFKALLEELYKSLKHYEGPYILSDMRYKDCKVLYYRYGGFWKMERINVKGERVYVIEAPDGSYYDDIRHPFYTLPPWVKDPFDNETISPKEEIILKERYKVISAIQFSNNGGIYNAYDLLENKEVIIKEARPYVSMSLNGIDAIYLLKKEYEILKMLENENVAPKAYELFQEWEHLFLVQEKLPGINLRHFVALNAPILNPLASEKDFYDYLEKFITIAENIAKNLSILHRYNIVFGDFSPNNIIINPQTLDVKFIDFEGSYIIGSDKWHNVFTPGFSSPQLRKNKRPSFEDDYYAFGEILQALLFTNNTLFFIAPKLRKKFLNKLIRDYHFPKIFKEVILNLTKYEPKSRIKPIEAVNILKGNKKIVRYNQDVKIIDLKTYIEKIKNGLTNLKFYKKLKDETFLNNAIEVYEFIKNRELKLQEIGYGHGASGISLFVIKLYEFLRDKDIKNFAIYLLKQDLEKAINTNGYLTFPVGDNSSTVLPYVEYGSAGILGVLIRFYEILKEEWILEYIKNILPDLERTFTIFPSQIDGLAGLGESLLDLELRLNYKTKIYKILEGLKIFAIFKGNCIFYPKSNLDSIGIHWADGSSGILDFLYRLYNKRNDRTLWDF
;
A
#
# COMPACT_ATOMS: atom_id res chain seq x y z
N MET A 1 -1.11 -8.73 3.64
CA MET A 1 -2.43 -8.50 4.27
C MET A 1 -3.35 -9.74 4.37
N ILE A 2 -3.35 -10.69 3.41
CA ILE A 2 -4.33 -11.82 3.37
C ILE A 2 -4.46 -12.62 4.68
N GLY A 3 -3.35 -12.85 5.41
CA GLY A 3 -3.34 -13.75 6.59
C GLY A 3 -4.27 -13.37 7.76
N ASN A 4 -4.64 -12.10 7.94
CA ASN A 4 -5.39 -11.67 9.13
C ASN A 4 -6.92 -11.80 9.00
N ILE A 5 -7.47 -11.86 7.79
CA ILE A 5 -8.90 -12.19 7.57
C ILE A 5 -9.20 -13.65 7.98
N LEU A 6 -8.19 -14.52 7.94
CA LEU A 6 -8.27 -15.94 8.29
C LEU A 6 -7.98 -16.22 9.78
N SER A 7 -7.79 -15.19 10.62
CA SER A 7 -7.28 -15.33 12.00
C SER A 7 -8.27 -15.87 13.04
N ASN A 8 -9.49 -16.26 12.64
CA ASN A 8 -10.50 -16.86 13.53
C ASN A 8 -10.83 -18.31 13.10
N PRO A 9 -10.22 -19.34 13.74
CA PRO A 9 -10.45 -20.74 13.40
C PRO A 9 -11.92 -21.18 13.48
N ARG A 10 -12.75 -20.59 14.36
CA ARG A 10 -14.16 -20.99 14.49
C ARG A 10 -15.01 -20.52 13.32
N LEU A 11 -14.72 -19.35 12.75
CA LEU A 11 -15.37 -18.87 11.51
C LEU A 11 -14.84 -19.61 10.28
N VAL A 12 -13.53 -19.92 10.23
CA VAL A 12 -12.93 -20.71 9.14
C VAL A 12 -13.45 -22.16 9.13
N MET A 13 -13.70 -22.78 10.29
CA MET A 13 -14.30 -24.11 10.39
C MET A 13 -15.79 -24.12 10.01
N ALA A 14 -16.56 -23.10 10.38
CA ALA A 14 -18.01 -23.05 10.14
C ALA A 14 -18.39 -22.87 8.66
N VAL A 15 -17.50 -22.31 7.82
CA VAL A 15 -17.84 -21.95 6.43
C VAL A 15 -16.84 -22.48 5.39
N ASN A 16 -16.20 -23.62 5.67
CA ASN A 16 -15.29 -24.29 4.73
C ASN A 16 -16.06 -25.07 3.64
N TYR A 17 -16.91 -24.37 2.88
CA TYR A 17 -17.66 -25.00 1.79
C TYR A 17 -16.75 -25.26 0.59
N LYS A 18 -16.33 -26.51 0.44
CA LYS A 18 -15.47 -26.99 -0.65
C LYS A 18 -16.30 -27.33 -1.87
N PHE A 19 -16.44 -26.38 -2.78
CA PHE A 19 -17.14 -26.55 -4.06
C PHE A 19 -16.65 -27.79 -4.84
N LYS A 20 -15.34 -28.11 -4.76
CA LYS A 20 -14.73 -29.34 -5.31
C LYS A 20 -15.43 -30.64 -4.87
N LEU A 21 -15.91 -30.73 -3.62
CA LEU A 21 -16.60 -31.94 -3.13
C LEU A 21 -18.04 -32.06 -3.64
N LEU A 22 -18.68 -30.94 -3.98
CA LEU A 22 -19.97 -30.95 -4.66
C LEU A 22 -19.79 -31.32 -6.14
N ALA A 23 -18.84 -30.68 -6.83
CA ALA A 23 -18.55 -30.96 -8.24
C ALA A 23 -18.18 -32.43 -8.50
N LYS A 24 -17.34 -33.04 -7.65
CA LYS A 24 -16.99 -34.48 -7.78
C LYS A 24 -18.19 -35.44 -7.66
N LYS A 25 -19.33 -34.99 -7.11
CA LYS A 25 -20.58 -35.79 -7.05
C LYS A 25 -21.54 -35.55 -8.23
N LEU A 26 -21.27 -34.53 -9.05
CA LEU A 26 -22.12 -34.10 -10.16
C LEU A 26 -21.47 -34.31 -11.53
N LEU A 27 -20.15 -34.47 -11.58
CA LEU A 27 -19.40 -34.83 -12.78
C LEU A 27 -19.53 -36.34 -13.08
N PRO A 28 -19.65 -36.74 -14.36
CA PRO A 28 -19.50 -38.14 -14.77
C PRO A 28 -18.10 -38.70 -14.49
N SER A 29 -17.98 -40.02 -14.45
CA SER A 29 -16.73 -40.72 -14.10
C SER A 29 -15.61 -40.59 -15.13
N ASP A 30 -15.91 -40.20 -16.37
CA ASP A 30 -14.92 -40.00 -17.44
C ASP A 30 -14.47 -38.53 -17.60
N TRP A 31 -15.05 -37.59 -16.84
CA TRP A 31 -14.58 -36.21 -16.78
C TRP A 31 -13.37 -36.06 -15.86
N LYS A 32 -12.38 -35.27 -16.30
CA LYS A 32 -11.25 -34.86 -15.47
C LYS A 32 -11.63 -33.65 -14.61
N MET A 33 -11.08 -33.59 -13.41
CA MET A 33 -11.21 -32.44 -12.50
C MET A 33 -9.87 -32.14 -11.83
N GLU A 34 -9.26 -31.02 -12.22
CA GLU A 34 -7.90 -30.63 -11.87
C GLU A 34 -7.90 -29.31 -11.08
N GLU A 35 -6.89 -29.09 -10.21
CA GLU A 35 -6.72 -27.80 -9.52
C GLU A 35 -5.79 -26.91 -10.33
N MET A 36 -6.21 -25.69 -10.64
CA MET A 36 -5.43 -24.71 -11.39
C MET A 36 -5.24 -23.46 -10.53
N ASP A 37 -3.97 -23.18 -10.21
CA ASP A 37 -3.57 -22.21 -9.19
C ASP A 37 -4.20 -22.50 -7.80
N ASP A 38 -4.03 -21.60 -6.84
CA ASP A 38 -4.69 -21.69 -5.51
C ASP A 38 -6.21 -21.35 -5.53
N ILE A 39 -6.78 -21.10 -6.71
CA ILE A 39 -8.08 -20.42 -6.85
C ILE A 39 -9.12 -21.12 -7.74
N TRP A 40 -8.73 -21.87 -8.78
CA TRP A 40 -9.67 -22.50 -9.71
C TRP A 40 -9.67 -24.03 -9.61
N ILE A 41 -10.83 -24.63 -9.89
CA ILE A 41 -10.97 -26.03 -10.30
C ILE A 41 -11.38 -26.04 -11.76
N VAL A 42 -10.64 -26.75 -12.60
CA VAL A 42 -10.93 -26.96 -14.03
C VAL A 42 -11.59 -28.33 -14.19
N CYS A 43 -12.62 -28.41 -15.02
CA CYS A 43 -13.39 -29.61 -15.33
C CYS A 43 -13.47 -29.77 -16.85
N SER A 44 -13.05 -30.93 -17.36
CA SER A 44 -12.99 -31.17 -18.81
C SER A 44 -13.39 -32.59 -19.17
N ASN A 45 -14.06 -32.73 -20.32
CA ASN A 45 -14.26 -34.02 -20.98
C ASN A 45 -13.01 -34.34 -21.83
N PRO A 46 -12.24 -35.40 -21.55
CA PRO A 46 -11.03 -35.74 -22.31
C PRO A 46 -11.25 -36.09 -23.78
N LYS A 47 -12.52 -36.29 -24.20
CA LYS A 47 -12.91 -36.62 -25.59
C LYS A 47 -13.21 -35.37 -26.42
N ASN A 48 -13.33 -34.20 -25.80
CA ASN A 48 -13.76 -32.97 -26.47
C ASN A 48 -12.56 -32.05 -26.71
N ASP A 49 -12.21 -31.88 -27.99
CA ASP A 49 -11.41 -30.74 -28.41
C ASP A 49 -12.23 -29.44 -28.27
N PHE A 50 -11.56 -28.30 -28.08
CA PHE A 50 -12.21 -27.01 -27.86
C PHE A 50 -11.31 -25.85 -28.34
N PRO A 51 -11.89 -24.82 -28.98
CA PRO A 51 -11.12 -23.82 -29.71
C PRO A 51 -10.20 -22.99 -28.80
N LYS A 52 -9.12 -22.44 -29.37
CA LYS A 52 -8.19 -21.54 -28.67
C LYS A 52 -8.90 -20.36 -27.99
N GLN A 53 -10.00 -19.90 -28.58
CA GLN A 53 -10.79 -18.72 -28.18
C GLN A 53 -12.22 -18.82 -28.71
N GLY A 54 -13.12 -18.03 -28.13
CA GLY A 54 -14.51 -17.96 -28.57
C GLY A 54 -15.38 -17.16 -27.62
N PHE A 55 -16.70 -17.34 -27.72
CA PHE A 55 -17.65 -16.84 -26.72
C PHE A 55 -17.70 -17.78 -25.53
N LYS A 56 -17.30 -17.28 -24.35
CA LYS A 56 -17.34 -18.00 -23.08
C LYS A 56 -18.45 -17.43 -22.20
N ILE A 57 -19.15 -18.32 -21.50
CA ILE A 57 -20.21 -17.98 -20.56
C ILE A 57 -19.60 -17.80 -19.18
N HIS A 58 -19.99 -16.76 -18.45
CA HIS A 58 -19.64 -16.55 -17.05
C HIS A 58 -20.89 -16.54 -16.20
N ILE A 59 -20.85 -17.26 -15.09
CA ILE A 59 -21.91 -17.23 -14.07
C ILE A 59 -21.39 -16.50 -12.85
N SER A 60 -22.11 -15.47 -12.39
CA SER A 60 -21.85 -14.78 -11.14
C SER A 60 -22.62 -15.42 -9.99
N ALA A 61 -22.14 -15.21 -8.76
CA ALA A 61 -22.82 -15.71 -7.58
C ALA A 61 -22.55 -14.84 -6.35
N THR A 62 -23.51 -14.85 -5.43
CA THR A 62 -23.30 -14.41 -4.05
C THR A 62 -22.82 -15.59 -3.19
N ILE A 63 -22.22 -15.31 -2.04
CA ILE A 63 -21.84 -16.37 -1.09
C ILE A 63 -23.03 -17.15 -0.50
N LEU A 64 -24.27 -16.66 -0.65
CA LEU A 64 -25.49 -17.31 -0.18
C LEU A 64 -26.05 -18.32 -1.19
N ASN A 65 -25.90 -18.07 -2.50
CA ASN A 65 -26.47 -18.91 -3.56
C ASN A 65 -25.46 -19.70 -4.40
N ALA A 66 -24.15 -19.41 -4.32
CA ALA A 66 -23.10 -20.11 -5.08
C ALA A 66 -23.16 -21.65 -4.99
N LYS A 67 -23.58 -22.21 -3.86
CA LYS A 67 -23.78 -23.66 -3.69
C LYS A 67 -24.86 -24.22 -4.62
N GLU A 68 -26.05 -23.63 -4.61
CA GLU A 68 -27.17 -24.12 -5.43
C GLU A 68 -26.99 -23.72 -6.91
N ILE A 69 -26.39 -22.56 -7.20
CA ILE A 69 -25.95 -22.20 -8.57
C ILE A 69 -25.00 -23.27 -9.14
N LEU A 70 -23.96 -23.68 -8.40
CA LEU A 70 -23.03 -24.71 -8.87
C LEU A 70 -23.72 -26.07 -9.06
N LYS A 71 -24.60 -26.45 -8.13
CA LYS A 71 -25.40 -27.67 -8.17
C LYS A 71 -26.34 -27.71 -9.38
N THR A 72 -26.96 -26.59 -9.73
CA THR A 72 -27.85 -26.44 -10.89
C THR A 72 -27.05 -26.38 -12.20
N SER A 73 -25.91 -25.69 -12.22
CA SER A 73 -25.16 -25.45 -13.45
C SER A 73 -24.39 -26.67 -13.94
N ILE A 74 -23.76 -27.47 -13.06
CA ILE A 74 -22.90 -28.59 -13.51
C ILE A 74 -23.63 -29.60 -14.39
N PRO A 75 -24.83 -30.13 -14.04
CA PRO A 75 -25.54 -31.07 -14.90
C PRO A 75 -25.84 -30.51 -16.30
N ILE A 76 -26.20 -29.23 -16.39
CA ILE A 76 -26.51 -28.52 -17.65
C ILE A 76 -25.23 -28.31 -18.49
N ILE A 77 -24.12 -27.94 -17.86
CA ILE A 77 -22.83 -27.79 -18.55
C ILE A 77 -22.33 -29.14 -19.10
N VAL A 78 -22.56 -30.22 -18.34
CA VAL A 78 -22.18 -31.59 -18.71
C VAL A 78 -23.03 -32.15 -19.85
N SER A 79 -24.36 -31.92 -19.86
CA SER A 79 -25.23 -32.37 -20.95
C SER A 79 -24.88 -31.69 -22.28
N HIS A 80 -24.49 -30.41 -22.23
CA HIS A 80 -23.95 -29.65 -23.37
C HIS A 80 -22.44 -29.84 -23.59
N ASN A 81 -21.84 -30.89 -23.01
CA ASN A 81 -20.46 -31.32 -23.27
C ASN A 81 -19.37 -30.22 -23.15
N SER A 82 -19.64 -29.16 -22.40
CA SER A 82 -18.83 -27.93 -22.44
C SER A 82 -17.80 -27.90 -21.31
N ASN A 83 -16.53 -27.72 -21.64
CA ASN A 83 -15.46 -27.64 -20.63
C ASN A 83 -15.66 -26.40 -19.75
N PHE A 84 -15.31 -26.45 -18.45
CA PHE A 84 -15.58 -25.33 -17.54
C PHE A 84 -14.60 -25.25 -16.37
N LYS A 85 -14.67 -24.16 -15.61
CA LYS A 85 -13.96 -23.99 -14.34
C LYS A 85 -14.78 -23.18 -13.34
N PHE A 86 -14.54 -23.39 -12.05
CA PHE A 86 -15.21 -22.66 -10.96
C PHE A 86 -14.25 -22.40 -9.79
N LEU A 87 -14.62 -21.46 -8.91
CA LEU A 87 -13.78 -21.11 -7.75
C LEU A 87 -13.73 -22.24 -6.70
N LYS A 88 -12.52 -22.54 -6.21
CA LYS A 88 -12.19 -23.72 -5.39
C LYS A 88 -12.95 -23.83 -4.05
N GLU A 89 -12.99 -22.75 -3.28
CA GLU A 89 -13.64 -22.65 -1.96
C GLU A 89 -14.35 -21.29 -1.79
N LEU A 90 -15.28 -21.16 -0.83
CA LEU A 90 -16.01 -19.91 -0.59
C LEU A 90 -15.09 -18.71 -0.30
N LYS A 91 -13.92 -18.93 0.31
CA LYS A 91 -12.90 -17.89 0.54
C LYS A 91 -12.40 -17.25 -0.77
N ASN A 92 -12.36 -18.02 -1.86
CA ASN A 92 -11.95 -17.52 -3.17
C ASN A 92 -13.05 -16.64 -3.77
N LEU A 93 -14.34 -16.99 -3.59
CA LEU A 93 -15.47 -16.15 -4.00
C LEU A 93 -15.50 -14.82 -3.21
N LEU A 94 -15.33 -14.87 -1.88
CA LEU A 94 -15.21 -13.69 -1.02
C LEU A 94 -14.08 -12.75 -1.47
N PHE A 95 -12.92 -13.31 -1.85
CA PHE A 95 -11.82 -12.51 -2.39
C PHE A 95 -12.17 -11.89 -3.74
N MET A 96 -12.75 -12.68 -4.66
CA MET A 96 -13.16 -12.26 -6.00
C MET A 96 -14.35 -11.28 -6.03
N THR A 97 -15.05 -11.05 -4.92
CA THR A 97 -16.08 -9.99 -4.80
C THR A 97 -15.69 -8.85 -3.87
N SER A 98 -14.56 -8.94 -3.15
CA SER A 98 -14.10 -7.92 -2.18
C SER A 98 -13.80 -6.54 -2.79
N LYS A 99 -13.76 -5.48 -1.97
CA LYS A 99 -13.42 -4.08 -2.34
C LYS A 99 -12.10 -3.95 -3.13
N MET A 100 -11.17 -4.91 -2.97
CA MET A 100 -9.87 -4.99 -3.66
C MET A 100 -9.87 -5.83 -4.96
N ALA A 101 -10.96 -6.49 -5.32
CA ALA A 101 -11.02 -7.33 -6.53
C ALA A 101 -10.87 -6.49 -7.82
N ASN A 102 -10.23 -7.06 -8.84
CA ASN A 102 -10.12 -6.41 -10.14
C ASN A 102 -11.52 -6.30 -10.79
N ARG A 103 -11.91 -5.08 -11.18
CA ARG A 103 -13.26 -4.77 -11.69
C ARG A 103 -13.67 -5.58 -12.93
N GLY A 104 -12.72 -5.95 -13.80
CA GLY A 104 -12.93 -6.78 -15.00
C GLY A 104 -12.86 -8.30 -14.77
N SER A 105 -12.62 -8.75 -13.53
CA SER A 105 -12.72 -10.17 -13.16
C SER A 105 -13.65 -10.46 -11.97
N SER A 106 -14.10 -9.43 -11.25
CA SER A 106 -15.01 -9.54 -10.11
C SER A 106 -16.27 -10.33 -10.45
N GLY A 107 -16.77 -11.07 -9.47
CA GLY A 107 -18.06 -11.78 -9.54
C GLY A 107 -18.04 -13.09 -10.32
N LYS A 108 -17.05 -13.32 -11.21
CA LYS A 108 -16.90 -14.57 -11.97
C LYS A 108 -16.72 -15.78 -11.06
N PHE A 109 -17.77 -16.55 -10.86
CA PHE A 109 -17.78 -17.76 -10.02
C PHE A 109 -17.58 -19.03 -10.85
N ILE A 110 -18.24 -19.13 -12.01
CA ILE A 110 -18.05 -20.19 -13.01
C ILE A 110 -17.68 -19.54 -14.35
N THR A 111 -16.78 -20.16 -15.11
CA THR A 111 -16.49 -19.86 -16.51
C THR A 111 -16.68 -21.13 -17.33
N ILE A 112 -17.42 -21.06 -18.44
CA ILE A 112 -17.73 -22.19 -19.32
C ILE A 112 -17.21 -21.89 -20.73
N TYR A 113 -16.72 -22.92 -21.39
CA TYR A 113 -16.06 -22.92 -22.69
C TYR A 113 -16.82 -23.90 -23.63
N PRO A 114 -17.88 -23.43 -24.31
CA PRO A 114 -18.58 -24.24 -25.31
C PRO A 114 -17.67 -24.55 -26.52
N PRO A 115 -17.82 -25.71 -27.17
CA PRO A 115 -17.01 -26.08 -28.33
C PRO A 115 -17.29 -25.20 -29.56
N ASP A 116 -18.55 -24.79 -29.76
CA ASP A 116 -19.03 -24.09 -30.95
C ASP A 116 -20.12 -23.04 -30.61
N LYS A 117 -20.62 -22.35 -31.64
CA LYS A 117 -21.55 -21.21 -31.50
C LYS A 117 -22.98 -21.70 -31.21
N GLU A 118 -23.34 -22.85 -31.73
CA GLU A 118 -24.64 -23.49 -31.63
C GLU A 118 -24.87 -24.00 -30.20
N THR A 119 -23.88 -24.73 -29.66
CA THR A 119 -23.80 -25.16 -28.26
C THR A 119 -23.73 -23.96 -27.32
N PHE A 120 -22.94 -22.92 -27.63
CA PHE A 120 -22.95 -21.67 -26.86
C PHE A 120 -24.37 -21.08 -26.73
N LYS A 121 -25.13 -21.00 -27.85
CA LYS A 121 -26.50 -20.47 -27.81
C LYS A 121 -27.47 -21.38 -27.06
N ALA A 122 -27.41 -22.70 -27.27
CA ALA A 122 -28.30 -23.66 -26.63
C ALA A 122 -28.07 -23.72 -25.10
N LEU A 123 -26.81 -23.82 -24.67
CA LEU A 123 -26.41 -23.87 -23.27
C LEU A 123 -26.78 -22.56 -22.53
N LEU A 124 -26.60 -21.41 -23.16
CA LEU A 124 -26.94 -20.11 -22.57
C LEU A 124 -28.46 -19.98 -22.34
N GLU A 125 -29.29 -20.51 -23.24
CA GLU A 125 -30.75 -20.52 -23.09
C GLU A 125 -31.25 -21.55 -22.04
N GLU A 126 -30.58 -22.69 -21.88
CA GLU A 126 -30.92 -23.65 -20.83
C GLU A 126 -30.52 -23.13 -19.44
N LEU A 127 -29.29 -22.60 -19.31
CA LEU A 127 -28.83 -21.91 -18.10
C LEU A 127 -29.73 -20.72 -17.75
N TYR A 128 -30.21 -19.95 -18.74
CA TYR A 128 -31.16 -18.85 -18.51
C TYR A 128 -32.43 -19.33 -17.80
N LYS A 129 -33.08 -20.37 -18.33
CA LYS A 129 -34.31 -20.95 -17.75
C LYS A 129 -34.12 -21.39 -16.30
N SER A 130 -32.97 -21.99 -15.98
CA SER A 130 -32.67 -22.50 -14.64
C SER A 130 -32.10 -21.46 -13.67
N LEU A 131 -31.51 -20.36 -14.14
CA LEU A 131 -30.76 -19.43 -13.30
C LEU A 131 -31.37 -18.02 -13.15
N LYS A 132 -32.35 -17.62 -13.97
CA LYS A 132 -32.95 -16.27 -13.97
C LYS A 132 -33.50 -15.77 -12.61
N HIS A 133 -33.77 -16.67 -11.66
CA HIS A 133 -34.26 -16.34 -10.33
C HIS A 133 -33.16 -16.07 -9.28
N TYR A 134 -31.87 -16.23 -9.64
CA TYR A 134 -30.76 -15.91 -8.75
C TYR A 134 -30.24 -14.49 -8.96
N GLU A 135 -29.97 -13.81 -7.85
CA GLU A 135 -29.27 -12.52 -7.79
C GLU A 135 -27.74 -12.74 -7.71
N GLY A 136 -26.96 -11.78 -8.22
CA GLY A 136 -25.49 -11.85 -8.17
C GLY A 136 -24.83 -10.55 -8.62
N PRO A 137 -23.53 -10.35 -8.30
CA PRO A 137 -22.81 -9.14 -8.66
C PRO A 137 -22.65 -9.01 -10.18
N TYR A 138 -22.84 -7.79 -10.71
CA TYR A 138 -22.68 -7.52 -12.14
C TYR A 138 -21.23 -7.73 -12.59
N ILE A 139 -21.02 -8.49 -13.66
CA ILE A 139 -19.72 -8.74 -14.27
C ILE A 139 -19.44 -7.65 -15.32
N LEU A 140 -18.72 -6.59 -14.93
CA LEU A 140 -18.59 -5.36 -15.73
C LEU A 140 -18.02 -5.55 -17.14
N SER A 141 -17.13 -6.52 -17.35
CA SER A 141 -16.45 -6.79 -18.62
C SER A 141 -17.24 -7.69 -19.60
N ASP A 142 -18.49 -8.02 -19.27
CA ASP A 142 -19.26 -9.06 -19.95
C ASP A 142 -20.69 -8.56 -20.21
N MET A 143 -21.30 -9.04 -21.30
CA MET A 143 -22.70 -8.77 -21.62
C MET A 143 -23.61 -9.65 -20.77
N ARG A 144 -24.66 -9.09 -20.17
CA ARG A 144 -25.70 -9.86 -19.49
C ARG A 144 -26.54 -10.61 -20.52
N TYR A 145 -26.90 -11.86 -20.25
CA TYR A 145 -27.89 -12.55 -21.06
C TYR A 145 -29.31 -12.27 -20.57
N LYS A 146 -30.06 -11.50 -21.36
CA LYS A 146 -31.45 -11.07 -21.06
C LYS A 146 -31.53 -10.35 -19.69
N ASP A 147 -32.57 -10.63 -18.91
CA ASP A 147 -32.79 -10.15 -17.55
C ASP A 147 -32.03 -10.95 -16.46
N CYS A 148 -31.31 -12.02 -16.82
CA CYS A 148 -30.69 -12.92 -15.84
C CYS A 148 -29.44 -12.31 -15.18
N LYS A 149 -29.59 -11.82 -13.95
CA LYS A 149 -28.56 -11.11 -13.18
C LYS A 149 -27.33 -11.94 -12.79
N VAL A 150 -27.35 -13.25 -12.97
CA VAL A 150 -26.19 -14.15 -12.75
C VAL A 150 -25.54 -14.66 -14.04
N LEU A 151 -26.13 -14.46 -15.22
CA LEU A 151 -25.68 -15.10 -16.46
C LEU A 151 -25.14 -14.09 -17.47
N TYR A 152 -23.87 -14.23 -17.81
CA TYR A 152 -23.12 -13.28 -18.63
C TYR A 152 -22.29 -14.00 -19.71
N TYR A 153 -21.84 -13.29 -20.73
CA TYR A 153 -20.91 -13.82 -21.73
C TYR A 153 -19.94 -12.76 -22.27
N ARG A 154 -18.79 -13.21 -22.77
CA ARG A 154 -17.88 -12.38 -23.58
C ARG A 154 -17.04 -13.20 -24.55
N TYR A 155 -16.52 -12.55 -25.58
CA TYR A 155 -15.47 -13.12 -26.42
C TYR A 155 -14.10 -13.13 -25.71
N GLY A 156 -13.20 -14.01 -26.13
CA GLY A 156 -11.75 -13.93 -25.86
C GLY A 156 -11.10 -15.29 -25.67
N GLY A 157 -9.81 -15.32 -25.30
CA GLY A 157 -9.03 -16.56 -25.13
C GLY A 157 -9.68 -17.59 -24.20
N PHE A 158 -9.69 -18.85 -24.64
CA PHE A 158 -10.00 -20.03 -23.83
C PHE A 158 -8.69 -20.63 -23.32
N TRP A 159 -7.72 -20.78 -24.23
CA TRP A 159 -6.35 -21.19 -23.95
C TRP A 159 -5.53 -20.03 -23.35
N LYS A 160 -4.46 -20.36 -22.63
CA LYS A 160 -3.62 -19.37 -21.92
C LYS A 160 -2.52 -18.80 -22.84
N MET A 161 -2.91 -18.03 -23.85
CA MET A 161 -1.99 -17.38 -24.78
C MET A 161 -1.52 -16.03 -24.20
N GLU A 162 -0.21 -15.85 -24.01
CA GLU A 162 0.43 -14.64 -23.45
C GLU A 162 1.49 -14.10 -24.43
N ARG A 163 1.62 -12.78 -24.55
CA ARG A 163 2.82 -12.10 -25.11
C ARG A 163 3.41 -11.13 -24.09
N ILE A 164 4.67 -10.73 -24.29
CA ILE A 164 5.27 -9.62 -23.56
C ILE A 164 5.05 -8.35 -24.38
N ASN A 165 4.46 -7.31 -23.77
CA ASN A 165 4.24 -6.02 -24.44
C ASN A 165 5.50 -5.12 -24.36
N VAL A 166 5.45 -3.94 -24.99
CA VAL A 166 6.57 -2.98 -25.02
C VAL A 166 7.01 -2.42 -23.64
N LYS A 167 6.24 -2.70 -22.57
CA LYS A 167 6.57 -2.33 -21.19
C LYS A 167 7.17 -3.50 -20.38
N GLY A 168 7.33 -4.68 -20.99
CA GLY A 168 7.75 -5.90 -20.30
C GLY A 168 6.61 -6.64 -19.58
N GLU A 169 5.36 -6.18 -19.70
CA GLU A 169 4.21 -6.79 -19.05
C GLU A 169 3.71 -8.00 -19.84
N ARG A 170 3.34 -9.09 -19.15
CA ARG A 170 2.65 -10.22 -19.79
C ARG A 170 1.18 -9.87 -20.00
N VAL A 171 0.77 -9.82 -21.27
CA VAL A 171 -0.62 -9.56 -21.67
C VAL A 171 -1.20 -10.80 -22.35
N TYR A 172 -2.46 -11.12 -22.02
CA TYR A 172 -3.19 -12.20 -22.69
C TYR A 172 -3.55 -11.78 -24.12
N VAL A 173 -3.53 -12.71 -25.07
CA VAL A 173 -3.85 -12.42 -26.48
C VAL A 173 -4.91 -13.34 -27.07
N ILE A 174 -5.48 -12.88 -28.17
CA ILE A 174 -6.33 -13.60 -29.10
C ILE A 174 -5.82 -13.42 -30.53
N GLU A 175 -6.08 -14.41 -31.35
CA GLU A 175 -5.68 -14.54 -32.75
C GLU A 175 -6.83 -14.04 -33.65
N ALA A 176 -6.57 -13.09 -34.53
CA ALA A 176 -7.53 -12.59 -35.50
C ALA A 176 -7.58 -13.48 -36.76
N PRO A 177 -8.59 -13.33 -37.66
CA PRO A 177 -8.73 -14.20 -38.84
C PRO A 177 -7.58 -14.11 -39.86
N ASP A 178 -6.73 -13.09 -39.75
CA ASP A 178 -5.50 -12.89 -40.53
C ASP A 178 -4.24 -13.49 -39.85
N GLY A 179 -4.39 -14.11 -38.68
CA GLY A 179 -3.30 -14.65 -37.85
C GLY A 179 -2.59 -13.62 -36.96
N SER A 180 -3.05 -12.35 -36.93
CA SER A 180 -2.45 -11.32 -36.08
C SER A 180 -2.92 -11.42 -34.61
N TYR A 181 -2.12 -10.89 -33.68
CA TYR A 181 -2.40 -10.98 -32.23
C TYR A 181 -2.87 -9.65 -31.63
N TYR A 182 -4.07 -9.67 -31.04
CA TYR A 182 -4.67 -8.59 -30.27
C TYR A 182 -4.73 -8.95 -28.78
N ASP A 183 -4.74 -7.96 -27.89
CA ASP A 183 -4.76 -8.20 -26.44
C ASP A 183 -6.19 -8.49 -25.90
N ASP A 184 -6.36 -9.53 -25.07
CA ASP A 184 -7.58 -9.86 -24.31
C ASP A 184 -7.75 -8.91 -23.10
N ILE A 185 -7.82 -7.60 -23.37
CA ILE A 185 -7.98 -6.55 -22.35
C ILE A 185 -9.37 -6.65 -21.73
N ARG A 186 -9.44 -6.64 -20.40
CA ARG A 186 -10.68 -6.76 -19.62
C ARG A 186 -11.08 -5.39 -19.09
N HIS A 187 -11.62 -4.56 -19.99
CA HIS A 187 -12.22 -3.28 -19.64
C HIS A 187 -13.37 -3.48 -18.63
N PRO A 188 -13.67 -2.49 -17.77
CA PRO A 188 -14.81 -2.52 -16.86
C PRO A 188 -16.13 -2.15 -17.57
N PHE A 189 -16.28 -2.56 -18.83
CA PHE A 189 -17.45 -2.42 -19.70
C PHE A 189 -17.35 -3.47 -20.82
N TYR A 190 -18.46 -3.77 -21.51
CA TYR A 190 -18.49 -4.79 -22.57
C TYR A 190 -17.88 -4.26 -23.88
N THR A 191 -16.85 -4.96 -24.37
CA THR A 191 -16.13 -4.67 -25.62
C THR A 191 -15.94 -5.95 -26.44
N LEU A 192 -16.10 -5.86 -27.76
CA LEU A 192 -15.78 -6.93 -28.70
C LEU A 192 -14.54 -6.58 -29.54
N PRO A 193 -13.72 -7.56 -29.95
CA PRO A 193 -12.67 -7.34 -30.94
C PRO A 193 -13.26 -6.95 -32.31
N PRO A 194 -12.58 -6.14 -33.14
CA PRO A 194 -13.17 -5.55 -34.35
C PRO A 194 -13.77 -6.53 -35.39
N TRP A 195 -13.32 -7.79 -35.41
CA TRP A 195 -13.80 -8.83 -36.33
C TRP A 195 -14.94 -9.70 -35.74
N VAL A 196 -15.38 -9.44 -34.51
CA VAL A 196 -16.35 -10.28 -33.79
C VAL A 196 -17.69 -9.55 -33.69
N LYS A 197 -18.71 -10.05 -34.38
CA LYS A 197 -20.11 -9.64 -34.15
C LYS A 197 -20.69 -10.32 -32.91
N ASP A 198 -21.50 -9.59 -32.15
CA ASP A 198 -22.26 -10.16 -31.03
C ASP A 198 -23.21 -11.29 -31.50
N PRO A 199 -23.40 -12.39 -30.73
CA PRO A 199 -24.22 -13.51 -31.17
C PRO A 199 -25.73 -13.22 -31.17
N PHE A 200 -26.16 -12.13 -30.52
CA PHE A 200 -27.55 -11.70 -30.37
C PHE A 200 -27.72 -10.21 -30.72
N ASP A 201 -26.80 -9.66 -31.52
CA ASP A 201 -26.84 -8.31 -32.07
C ASP A 201 -26.84 -7.16 -31.03
N ASN A 202 -26.29 -7.41 -29.82
CA ASN A 202 -26.08 -6.35 -28.82
C ASN A 202 -24.95 -5.39 -29.22
N GLU A 203 -25.13 -4.11 -28.94
CA GLU A 203 -24.13 -3.07 -29.18
C GLU A 203 -22.99 -3.09 -28.13
N THR A 204 -21.78 -2.68 -28.56
CA THR A 204 -20.63 -2.46 -27.67
C THR A 204 -20.70 -1.08 -27.03
N ILE A 205 -20.45 -1.00 -25.72
CA ILE A 205 -20.52 0.28 -24.98
C ILE A 205 -19.22 1.04 -25.18
N SER A 206 -19.22 2.03 -26.06
CA SER A 206 -18.17 3.07 -26.08
C SER A 206 -18.21 3.89 -24.79
N PRO A 207 -17.06 4.21 -24.17
CA PRO A 207 -17.02 5.16 -23.05
C PRO A 207 -17.63 6.50 -23.47
N LYS A 208 -18.55 7.04 -22.67
CA LYS A 208 -18.99 8.43 -22.84
C LYS A 208 -17.84 9.36 -22.48
N GLU A 209 -17.60 10.38 -23.30
CA GLU A 209 -16.62 11.44 -23.01
C GLU A 209 -17.05 12.28 -21.79
N GLU A 210 -18.36 12.44 -21.60
CA GLU A 210 -18.96 13.12 -20.45
C GLU A 210 -19.97 12.22 -19.73
N ILE A 211 -19.90 12.18 -18.39
CA ILE A 211 -20.82 11.44 -17.53
C ILE A 211 -21.59 12.44 -16.67
N ILE A 212 -22.89 12.56 -16.92
CA ILE A 212 -23.83 13.31 -16.08
C ILE A 212 -24.76 12.29 -15.42
N LEU A 213 -24.65 12.12 -14.10
CA LEU A 213 -25.54 11.25 -13.33
C LEU A 213 -26.83 12.00 -12.99
N LYS A 214 -27.96 11.29 -13.04
CA LYS A 214 -29.32 11.79 -12.74
C LYS A 214 -29.68 13.11 -13.44
N GLU A 215 -29.14 13.32 -14.65
CA GLU A 215 -29.28 14.53 -15.48
C GLU A 215 -28.85 15.84 -14.78
N ARG A 216 -28.16 15.75 -13.63
CA ARG A 216 -27.86 16.87 -12.73
C ARG A 216 -26.39 16.94 -12.31
N TYR A 217 -25.72 15.80 -12.18
CA TYR A 217 -24.41 15.69 -11.55
C TYR A 217 -23.33 15.37 -12.57
N LYS A 218 -22.69 16.41 -13.12
CA LYS A 218 -21.57 16.28 -14.07
C LYS A 218 -20.34 15.77 -13.33
N VAL A 219 -19.89 14.55 -13.62
CA VAL A 219 -18.66 13.99 -13.07
C VAL A 219 -17.46 14.73 -13.65
N ILE A 220 -16.65 15.32 -12.78
CA ILE A 220 -15.42 16.03 -13.15
C ILE A 220 -14.24 15.07 -13.18
N SER A 221 -14.12 14.21 -12.16
CA SER A 221 -13.03 13.22 -12.07
C SER A 221 -13.35 12.10 -11.09
N ALA A 222 -12.73 10.93 -11.29
CA ALA A 222 -12.73 9.86 -10.30
C ALA A 222 -11.56 10.05 -9.33
N ILE A 223 -11.86 10.16 -8.03
CA ILE A 223 -10.88 10.27 -6.93
C ILE A 223 -10.32 8.89 -6.60
N GLN A 224 -11.17 7.87 -6.57
CA GLN A 224 -10.79 6.50 -6.28
C GLN A 224 -11.73 5.51 -6.97
N PHE A 225 -11.20 4.38 -7.43
CA PHE A 225 -12.01 3.23 -7.83
C PHE A 225 -11.74 2.04 -6.92
N SER A 226 -12.79 1.28 -6.63
CA SER A 226 -12.74 0.00 -5.93
C SER A 226 -13.68 -0.99 -6.62
N ASN A 227 -13.76 -2.23 -6.13
CA ASN A 227 -14.82 -3.13 -6.57
C ASN A 227 -16.21 -2.75 -6.01
N ASN A 228 -16.27 -2.06 -4.86
CA ASN A 228 -17.55 -1.58 -4.31
C ASN A 228 -18.20 -0.52 -5.20
N GLY A 229 -17.37 0.24 -5.94
CA GLY A 229 -17.76 1.39 -6.74
C GLY A 229 -16.63 2.43 -6.78
N GLY A 230 -16.88 3.57 -7.43
CA GLY A 230 -16.01 4.74 -7.42
C GLY A 230 -16.39 5.80 -6.37
N ILE A 231 -15.45 6.71 -6.13
CA ILE A 231 -15.66 7.99 -5.46
C ILE A 231 -15.30 9.07 -6.48
N TYR A 232 -16.19 10.03 -6.69
CA TYR A 232 -16.10 11.02 -7.77
C TYR A 232 -16.15 12.45 -7.22
N ASN A 233 -15.37 13.34 -7.82
CA ASN A 233 -15.60 14.78 -7.76
C ASN A 233 -16.60 15.14 -8.85
N ALA A 234 -17.68 15.83 -8.52
CA ALA A 234 -18.73 16.19 -9.47
C ALA A 234 -19.24 17.62 -9.24
N TYR A 235 -19.92 18.17 -10.24
CA TYR A 235 -20.61 19.44 -10.19
C TYR A 235 -22.13 19.22 -10.17
N ASP A 236 -22.81 19.81 -9.20
CA ASP A 236 -24.27 19.89 -9.17
C ASP A 236 -24.71 21.04 -10.07
N LEU A 237 -25.27 20.72 -11.24
CA LEU A 237 -25.70 21.69 -12.25
C LEU A 237 -26.94 22.50 -11.82
N LEU A 238 -27.71 22.03 -10.84
CA LEU A 238 -28.88 22.72 -10.31
C LEU A 238 -28.51 23.71 -9.20
N GLU A 239 -27.60 23.29 -8.32
CA GLU A 239 -27.17 24.08 -7.14
C GLU A 239 -25.87 24.86 -7.37
N ASN A 240 -25.28 24.74 -8.56
CA ASN A 240 -24.06 25.43 -9.01
C ASN A 240 -22.88 25.29 -8.03
N LYS A 241 -22.61 24.05 -7.56
CA LYS A 241 -21.61 23.74 -6.52
C LYS A 241 -20.90 22.41 -6.75
N GLU A 242 -19.67 22.29 -6.26
CA GLU A 242 -18.98 20.99 -6.23
C GLU A 242 -19.53 20.07 -5.13
N VAL A 243 -19.61 18.77 -5.46
CA VAL A 243 -20.07 17.71 -4.58
C VAL A 243 -19.16 16.47 -4.70
N ILE A 244 -19.19 15.62 -3.69
CA ILE A 244 -18.59 14.28 -3.76
C ILE A 244 -19.71 13.27 -3.99
N ILE A 245 -19.48 12.31 -4.89
CA ILE A 245 -20.40 11.21 -5.14
C ILE A 245 -19.72 9.88 -4.83
N LYS A 246 -20.34 9.07 -3.97
CA LYS A 246 -19.97 7.68 -3.69
C LYS A 246 -20.91 6.74 -4.45
N GLU A 247 -20.34 5.75 -5.13
CA GLU A 247 -21.07 4.66 -5.81
C GLU A 247 -20.99 3.37 -4.98
N ALA A 248 -22.11 2.68 -4.83
CA ALA A 248 -22.18 1.31 -4.33
C ALA A 248 -22.83 0.39 -5.37
N ARG A 249 -22.17 -0.74 -5.60
CA ARG A 249 -22.60 -1.82 -6.50
C ARG A 249 -23.29 -2.93 -5.71
N PRO A 250 -24.32 -3.60 -6.28
CA PRO A 250 -25.02 -4.67 -5.59
C PRO A 250 -24.17 -5.94 -5.46
N TYR A 251 -24.33 -6.62 -4.33
CA TYR A 251 -23.79 -7.96 -4.03
C TYR A 251 -22.25 -8.11 -3.99
N VAL A 252 -21.50 -7.01 -4.07
CA VAL A 252 -20.03 -7.00 -3.87
C VAL A 252 -19.67 -6.75 -2.40
N SER A 253 -18.50 -7.24 -1.99
CA SER A 253 -18.02 -7.30 -0.60
C SER A 253 -19.00 -7.95 0.39
N MET A 254 -19.93 -8.79 -0.09
CA MET A 254 -21.04 -9.26 0.74
C MET A 254 -20.59 -10.18 1.90
N SER A 255 -21.04 -9.84 3.11
CA SER A 255 -20.78 -10.56 4.35
C SER A 255 -21.66 -11.81 4.54
N LEU A 256 -21.24 -12.70 5.44
CA LEU A 256 -21.99 -13.90 5.83
C LEU A 256 -23.37 -13.61 6.46
N ASN A 257 -23.61 -12.38 6.94
CA ASN A 257 -24.91 -11.92 7.45
C ASN A 257 -25.69 -11.03 6.44
N GLY A 258 -25.33 -11.08 5.16
CA GLY A 258 -26.07 -10.43 4.08
C GLY A 258 -25.98 -8.90 4.11
N ILE A 259 -24.79 -8.37 4.43
CA ILE A 259 -24.45 -6.96 4.31
C ILE A 259 -23.54 -6.82 3.09
N ASP A 260 -23.95 -6.03 2.09
CA ASP A 260 -23.16 -5.70 0.90
C ASP A 260 -22.87 -4.19 0.83
N ALA A 261 -22.19 -3.74 -0.22
CA ALA A 261 -21.90 -2.31 -0.41
C ALA A 261 -23.16 -1.43 -0.45
N ILE A 262 -24.29 -1.92 -0.97
CA ILE A 262 -25.58 -1.20 -1.00
C ILE A 262 -26.09 -0.95 0.43
N TYR A 263 -26.06 -1.96 1.30
CA TYR A 263 -26.44 -1.79 2.71
C TYR A 263 -25.53 -0.79 3.43
N LEU A 264 -24.21 -0.87 3.21
CA LEU A 264 -23.24 0.02 3.83
C LEU A 264 -23.45 1.49 3.41
N LEU A 265 -23.72 1.76 2.13
CA LEU A 265 -23.95 3.12 1.64
C LEU A 265 -25.31 3.71 2.10
N LYS A 266 -26.35 2.88 2.21
CA LYS A 266 -27.64 3.28 2.81
C LYS A 266 -27.48 3.69 4.27
N LYS A 267 -26.78 2.87 5.06
CA LYS A 267 -26.45 3.16 6.46
C LYS A 267 -25.60 4.43 6.59
N GLU A 268 -24.64 4.65 5.70
CA GLU A 268 -23.86 5.91 5.67
C GLU A 268 -24.77 7.12 5.42
N TYR A 269 -25.68 7.06 4.44
CA TYR A 269 -26.66 8.13 4.22
C TYR A 269 -27.55 8.40 5.46
N GLU A 270 -28.06 7.34 6.10
CA GLU A 270 -28.85 7.44 7.34
C GLU A 270 -28.06 8.12 8.46
N ILE A 271 -26.79 7.71 8.68
CA ILE A 271 -25.89 8.31 9.67
C ILE A 271 -25.59 9.78 9.35
N LEU A 272 -25.28 10.11 8.09
CA LEU A 272 -25.02 11.50 7.67
C LEU A 272 -26.27 12.39 7.85
N LYS A 273 -27.48 11.85 7.66
CA LYS A 273 -28.74 12.56 7.94
C LYS A 273 -29.03 12.71 9.44
N MET A 274 -28.70 11.73 10.28
CA MET A 274 -28.76 11.89 11.74
C MET A 274 -27.85 13.00 12.26
N LEU A 275 -26.72 13.26 11.58
CA LEU A 275 -25.67 14.20 11.98
C LEU A 275 -25.70 15.55 11.24
N GLU A 276 -26.67 15.79 10.36
CA GLU A 276 -26.69 16.91 9.40
C GLU A 276 -26.61 18.31 10.04
N ASN A 277 -27.06 18.44 11.30
CA ASN A 277 -27.05 19.68 12.09
C ASN A 277 -25.88 19.79 13.09
N GLU A 278 -25.09 18.73 13.29
CA GLU A 278 -24.00 18.70 14.30
C GLU A 278 -22.63 19.12 13.72
N ASN A 279 -22.53 19.35 12.40
CA ASN A 279 -21.30 19.73 11.67
C ASN A 279 -20.10 18.75 11.80
N VAL A 280 -20.32 17.54 12.34
CA VAL A 280 -19.29 16.48 12.51
C VAL A 280 -18.89 15.82 11.18
N ALA A 281 -19.75 15.89 10.17
CA ALA A 281 -19.72 15.08 8.97
C ALA A 281 -20.03 15.94 7.72
N PRO A 282 -19.81 15.43 6.49
CA PRO A 282 -20.36 16.05 5.28
C PRO A 282 -21.88 15.93 5.27
N LYS A 283 -22.60 17.00 4.89
CA LYS A 283 -24.04 16.90 4.63
C LYS A 283 -24.31 15.93 3.49
N ALA A 284 -25.21 14.97 3.70
CA ALA A 284 -25.73 14.14 2.63
C ALA A 284 -26.85 14.88 1.90
N TYR A 285 -26.65 15.22 0.63
CA TYR A 285 -27.63 15.95 -0.17
C TYR A 285 -28.71 15.03 -0.74
N GLU A 286 -28.31 13.92 -1.36
CA GLU A 286 -29.25 12.97 -1.97
C GLU A 286 -28.68 11.55 -1.98
N LEU A 287 -29.58 10.56 -1.93
CA LEU A 287 -29.30 9.16 -2.21
C LEU A 287 -30.24 8.69 -3.32
N PHE A 288 -29.71 8.33 -4.48
CA PHE A 288 -30.50 7.88 -5.63
C PHE A 288 -29.94 6.58 -6.22
N GLN A 289 -30.79 5.82 -6.92
CA GLN A 289 -30.34 4.70 -7.75
C GLN A 289 -30.37 5.13 -9.21
N GLU A 290 -29.29 4.84 -9.94
CA GLU A 290 -29.23 4.97 -11.39
C GLU A 290 -28.70 3.65 -11.96
N TRP A 291 -29.40 3.13 -12.98
CA TRP A 291 -29.23 1.74 -13.42
C TRP A 291 -29.32 0.76 -12.22
N GLU A 292 -28.36 -0.13 -12.03
CA GLU A 292 -28.30 -1.07 -10.89
C GLU A 292 -27.46 -0.58 -9.71
N HIS A 293 -26.87 0.62 -9.79
CA HIS A 293 -25.94 1.14 -8.78
C HIS A 293 -26.60 2.23 -7.93
N LEU A 294 -26.22 2.29 -6.65
CA LEU A 294 -26.68 3.29 -5.69
C LEU A 294 -25.64 4.40 -5.56
N PHE A 295 -26.08 5.65 -5.62
CA PHE A 295 -25.24 6.84 -5.56
C PHE A 295 -25.61 7.73 -4.38
N LEU A 296 -24.63 8.06 -3.55
CA LEU A 296 -24.73 9.00 -2.43
C LEU A 296 -24.01 10.29 -2.82
N VAL A 297 -24.75 11.40 -2.84
CA VAL A 297 -24.23 12.75 -3.08
C VAL A 297 -24.05 13.46 -1.74
N GLN A 298 -22.86 13.99 -1.49
CA GLN A 298 -22.50 14.63 -0.22
C GLN A 298 -21.63 15.90 -0.40
N GLU A 299 -21.60 16.73 0.64
CA GLU A 299 -20.76 17.91 0.79
C GLU A 299 -19.28 17.62 0.45
N LYS A 300 -18.70 18.40 -0.46
CA LYS A 300 -17.25 18.43 -0.68
C LYS A 300 -16.58 19.24 0.43
N LEU A 301 -15.94 18.54 1.36
CA LEU A 301 -15.31 19.17 2.51
C LEU A 301 -14.03 19.94 2.12
N PRO A 302 -13.82 21.16 2.63
CA PRO A 302 -12.55 21.87 2.47
C PRO A 302 -11.47 21.28 3.39
N GLY A 303 -10.28 21.02 2.83
CA GLY A 303 -9.12 20.55 3.58
C GLY A 303 -8.44 19.33 2.97
N ILE A 304 -7.69 18.59 3.80
CA ILE A 304 -6.96 17.37 3.43
C ILE A 304 -7.24 16.28 4.46
N ASN A 305 -6.97 15.00 4.13
CA ASN A 305 -7.04 13.94 5.14
C ASN A 305 -5.93 14.08 6.20
N LEU A 306 -6.21 13.60 7.41
CA LEU A 306 -5.32 13.77 8.56
C LEU A 306 -3.95 13.09 8.35
N ARG A 307 -3.89 11.98 7.62
CA ARG A 307 -2.63 11.34 7.21
C ARG A 307 -1.74 12.29 6.40
N HIS A 308 -2.31 13.01 5.43
CA HIS A 308 -1.59 13.98 4.62
C HIS A 308 -1.19 15.21 5.46
N PHE A 309 -2.05 15.69 6.35
CA PHE A 309 -1.72 16.77 7.27
C PHE A 309 -0.50 16.43 8.15
N VAL A 310 -0.47 15.23 8.74
CA VAL A 310 0.67 14.73 9.53
C VAL A 310 1.95 14.69 8.68
N ALA A 311 1.88 14.17 7.45
CA ALA A 311 3.05 14.10 6.57
C ALA A 311 3.65 15.49 6.24
N LEU A 312 2.81 16.53 6.15
CA LEU A 312 3.25 17.91 5.87
C LEU A 312 3.63 18.73 7.12
N ASN A 313 3.04 18.45 8.29
CA ASN A 313 3.15 19.31 9.47
C ASN A 313 3.92 18.70 10.64
N ALA A 314 4.07 17.37 10.73
CA ALA A 314 4.60 16.74 11.94
C ALA A 314 6.12 16.98 12.07
N PRO A 315 6.59 17.74 13.08
CA PRO A 315 7.98 18.18 13.19
C PRO A 315 8.95 17.01 13.36
N ILE A 316 8.49 15.87 13.87
CA ILE A 316 9.28 14.64 13.95
C ILE A 316 9.78 14.13 12.59
N LEU A 317 9.08 14.44 11.49
CA LEU A 317 9.45 14.03 10.14
C LEU A 317 10.46 15.00 9.52
N ASN A 318 10.62 16.19 10.10
CA ASN A 318 11.63 17.18 9.75
C ASN A 318 12.82 17.06 10.73
N PRO A 319 14.01 16.56 10.29
CA PRO A 319 15.16 16.37 11.18
C PRO A 319 15.73 17.67 11.76
N LEU A 320 15.24 18.81 11.29
CA LEU A 320 15.66 20.17 11.59
C LEU A 320 14.54 21.04 12.15
N ALA A 321 13.40 20.43 12.50
CA ALA A 321 12.40 21.06 13.33
C ALA A 321 13.06 21.53 14.64
N SER A 322 13.00 22.84 14.89
CA SER A 322 13.43 23.44 16.14
C SER A 322 12.47 23.04 17.26
N GLU A 323 12.86 23.26 18.52
CA GLU A 323 11.92 23.09 19.64
C GLU A 323 10.63 23.91 19.42
N LYS A 324 10.70 25.08 18.77
CA LYS A 324 9.53 25.91 18.44
C LYS A 324 8.56 25.18 17.51
N ASP A 325 9.05 24.47 16.50
CA ASP A 325 8.19 23.71 15.58
C ASP A 325 7.48 22.56 16.31
N PHE A 326 8.12 21.96 17.33
CA PHE A 326 7.48 21.02 18.25
C PHE A 326 6.43 21.70 19.15
N TYR A 327 6.71 22.87 19.74
CA TYR A 327 5.71 23.62 20.52
C TYR A 327 4.48 24.01 19.68
N ASP A 328 4.69 24.61 18.51
CA ASP A 328 3.63 25.04 17.59
C ASP A 328 2.79 23.84 17.10
N TYR A 329 3.43 22.70 16.80
CA TYR A 329 2.71 21.48 16.44
C TYR A 329 1.93 20.87 17.61
N LEU A 330 2.37 21.04 18.87
CA LEU A 330 1.66 20.47 20.02
C LEU A 330 0.39 21.26 20.38
N GLU A 331 0.32 22.56 20.13
CA GLU A 331 -0.94 23.31 20.20
C GLU A 331 -1.89 22.89 19.05
N LYS A 332 -1.37 22.68 17.84
CA LYS A 332 -2.15 22.07 16.73
C LYS A 332 -2.67 20.69 17.13
N PHE A 333 -1.82 19.82 17.69
CA PHE A 333 -2.17 18.48 18.15
C PHE A 333 -3.32 18.51 19.18
N ILE A 334 -3.22 19.35 20.21
CA ILE A 334 -4.24 19.43 21.26
C ILE A 334 -5.58 19.92 20.68
N THR A 335 -5.55 20.90 19.77
CA THR A 335 -6.74 21.40 19.07
C THR A 335 -7.40 20.31 18.22
N ILE A 336 -6.61 19.57 17.44
CA ILE A 336 -7.09 18.45 16.60
C ILE A 336 -7.65 17.32 17.48
N ALA A 337 -6.94 16.95 18.55
CA ALA A 337 -7.37 15.94 19.50
C ALA A 337 -8.69 16.33 20.19
N GLU A 338 -8.86 17.61 20.52
CA GLU A 338 -10.10 18.16 21.07
C GLU A 338 -11.26 18.10 20.08
N ASN A 339 -11.05 18.55 18.85
CA ASN A 339 -12.09 18.54 17.82
C ASN A 339 -12.53 17.10 17.49
N ILE A 340 -11.57 16.17 17.39
CA ILE A 340 -11.88 14.73 17.29
C ILE A 340 -12.66 14.22 18.52
N ALA A 341 -12.24 14.55 19.75
CA ALA A 341 -12.90 14.06 20.96
C ALA A 341 -14.33 14.61 21.12
N LYS A 342 -14.57 15.87 20.74
CA LYS A 342 -15.91 16.47 20.65
C LYS A 342 -16.77 15.72 19.64
N ASN A 343 -16.27 15.53 18.42
CA ASN A 343 -16.98 14.84 17.35
C ASN A 343 -17.32 13.39 17.71
N LEU A 344 -16.40 12.63 18.31
CA LEU A 344 -16.69 11.28 18.84
C LEU A 344 -17.75 11.33 19.94
N SER A 345 -17.67 12.30 20.85
CA SER A 345 -18.68 12.47 21.91
C SER A 345 -20.07 12.79 21.34
N ILE A 346 -20.14 13.49 20.21
CA ILE A 346 -21.39 13.73 19.46
C ILE A 346 -21.94 12.40 18.92
N LEU A 347 -21.15 11.64 18.14
CA LEU A 347 -21.57 10.33 17.61
C LEU A 347 -22.13 9.41 18.69
N HIS A 348 -21.49 9.41 19.86
CA HIS A 348 -21.85 8.56 20.98
C HIS A 348 -23.19 8.97 21.63
N ARG A 349 -23.63 10.23 21.53
CA ARG A 349 -25.00 10.64 21.89
C ARG A 349 -26.06 10.03 20.98
N TYR A 350 -25.74 9.83 19.70
CA TYR A 350 -26.62 9.19 18.71
C TYR A 350 -26.53 7.65 18.72
N ASN A 351 -25.83 7.06 19.70
CA ASN A 351 -25.52 5.63 19.77
C ASN A 351 -24.71 5.07 18.58
N ILE A 352 -23.95 5.93 17.88
CA ILE A 352 -23.12 5.55 16.74
C ILE A 352 -21.69 5.30 17.22
N VAL A 353 -21.16 4.10 16.99
CA VAL A 353 -19.72 3.78 17.08
C VAL A 353 -19.12 3.99 15.69
N PHE A 354 -17.99 4.69 15.57
CA PHE A 354 -17.39 4.96 14.25
C PHE A 354 -16.75 3.69 13.63
N GLY A 355 -16.15 2.84 14.45
CA GLY A 355 -15.75 1.47 14.07
C GLY A 355 -14.45 1.37 13.27
N ASP A 356 -14.37 2.01 12.10
CA ASP A 356 -13.15 2.08 11.27
C ASP A 356 -12.45 3.44 11.36
N PHE A 357 -12.17 3.87 12.59
CA PHE A 357 -11.67 5.21 12.84
C PHE A 357 -10.15 5.30 12.58
N SER A 358 -9.77 6.01 11.51
CA SER A 358 -8.37 6.10 11.05
C SER A 358 -8.03 7.49 10.47
N PRO A 359 -6.73 7.88 10.37
CA PRO A 359 -6.32 9.17 9.79
C PRO A 359 -6.65 9.39 8.31
N ASN A 360 -7.14 8.38 7.59
CA ASN A 360 -7.68 8.56 6.23
C ASN A 360 -9.13 9.04 6.26
N ASN A 361 -9.89 8.63 7.29
CA ASN A 361 -11.34 8.81 7.43
C ASN A 361 -11.69 10.12 8.18
N ILE A 362 -10.72 11.03 8.23
CA ILE A 362 -10.75 12.30 8.97
C ILE A 362 -10.23 13.38 8.03
N ILE A 363 -11.07 14.35 7.69
CA ILE A 363 -10.68 15.57 6.99
C ILE A 363 -10.37 16.65 8.01
N ILE A 364 -9.28 17.38 7.78
CA ILE A 364 -8.86 18.55 8.53
C ILE A 364 -8.69 19.75 7.61
N ASN A 365 -9.27 20.89 8.00
CA ASN A 365 -8.95 22.18 7.42
C ASN A 365 -7.59 22.66 7.97
N PRO A 366 -6.53 22.83 7.15
CA PRO A 366 -5.21 23.14 7.66
C PRO A 366 -5.04 24.58 8.17
N GLN A 367 -6.00 25.48 7.88
CA GLN A 367 -6.03 26.86 8.39
C GLN A 367 -6.78 26.97 9.73
N THR A 368 -7.97 26.38 9.86
CA THR A 368 -8.81 26.49 11.07
C THR A 368 -8.60 25.36 12.07
N LEU A 369 -8.01 24.24 11.65
CA LEU A 369 -7.93 22.97 12.39
C LEU A 369 -9.31 22.36 12.72
N ASP A 370 -10.37 22.80 12.02
CA ASP A 370 -11.66 22.12 12.06
C ASP A 370 -11.52 20.70 11.52
N VAL A 371 -12.19 19.77 12.18
CA VAL A 371 -12.13 18.34 11.87
C VAL A 371 -13.53 17.84 11.54
N LYS A 372 -13.66 17.11 10.44
CA LYS A 372 -14.87 16.37 10.05
C LYS A 372 -14.52 14.92 9.73
N PHE A 373 -15.46 14.01 9.99
CA PHE A 373 -15.29 12.59 9.68
C PHE A 373 -15.96 12.24 8.35
N ILE A 374 -15.40 11.25 7.65
CA ILE A 374 -15.89 10.72 6.36
C ILE A 374 -15.76 9.19 6.35
N ASP A 375 -16.48 8.52 5.44
CA ASP A 375 -16.45 7.06 5.27
C ASP A 375 -17.06 6.28 6.45
N PHE A 376 -18.36 6.53 6.71
CA PHE A 376 -19.14 5.85 7.74
C PHE A 376 -19.59 4.43 7.32
N GLU A 377 -19.07 3.87 6.21
CA GLU A 377 -19.24 2.46 5.82
C GLU A 377 -18.96 1.52 7.02
N GLY A 378 -17.89 1.79 7.78
CA GLY A 378 -17.46 0.99 8.94
C GLY A 378 -18.23 1.23 10.25
N SER A 379 -19.11 2.23 10.32
CA SER A 379 -19.78 2.64 11.57
C SER A 379 -20.92 1.71 11.98
N TYR A 380 -21.29 1.71 13.26
CA TYR A 380 -22.25 0.79 13.84
C TYR A 380 -23.22 1.51 14.79
N ILE A 381 -24.52 1.42 14.50
CA ILE A 381 -25.56 1.99 15.37
C ILE A 381 -25.96 0.95 16.42
N ILE A 382 -25.68 1.22 17.69
CA ILE A 382 -25.91 0.27 18.79
C ILE A 382 -27.40 0.00 18.96
N GLY A 383 -27.78 -1.27 18.83
CA GLY A 383 -29.14 -1.77 19.07
C GLY A 383 -29.98 -1.97 17.80
N SER A 384 -29.70 -1.24 16.71
CA SER A 384 -30.46 -1.31 15.45
C SER A 384 -29.69 -1.92 14.27
N ASP A 385 -28.37 -1.72 14.18
CA ASP A 385 -27.59 -2.08 12.99
C ASP A 385 -27.16 -3.56 12.94
N LYS A 386 -26.95 -4.08 11.73
CA LYS A 386 -26.27 -5.35 11.48
C LYS A 386 -24.76 -5.12 11.40
N TRP A 387 -24.00 -5.68 12.34
CA TRP A 387 -22.54 -5.54 12.35
C TRP A 387 -21.84 -6.26 11.17
N HIS A 388 -20.95 -5.57 10.46
CA HIS A 388 -19.94 -6.14 9.56
C HIS A 388 -18.55 -5.68 9.99
N ASN A 389 -17.61 -6.61 10.18
CA ASN A 389 -16.29 -6.33 10.73
C ASN A 389 -15.31 -5.75 9.69
N VAL A 390 -15.43 -4.45 9.45
CA VAL A 390 -14.49 -3.63 8.67
C VAL A 390 -13.55 -2.91 9.64
N PHE A 391 -12.24 -2.88 9.35
CA PHE A 391 -11.30 -2.03 10.07
C PHE A 391 -9.96 -1.81 9.35
N THR A 392 -9.35 -0.65 9.60
CA THR A 392 -7.99 -0.29 9.19
C THR A 392 -6.95 -0.94 10.11
N PRO A 393 -6.00 -1.75 9.58
CA PRO A 393 -4.88 -2.27 10.36
C PRO A 393 -4.06 -1.15 11.00
N GLY A 394 -3.64 -1.36 12.25
CA GLY A 394 -3.00 -0.34 13.08
C GLY A 394 -3.96 0.33 14.07
N PHE A 395 -5.21 0.59 13.68
CA PHE A 395 -6.14 1.42 14.47
C PHE A 395 -7.19 0.62 15.25
N SER A 396 -7.57 -0.56 14.75
CA SER A 396 -8.62 -1.39 15.36
C SER A 396 -8.29 -1.93 16.75
N SER A 397 -9.29 -2.04 17.62
CA SER A 397 -9.10 -2.61 18.96
C SER A 397 -8.84 -4.13 18.94
N PRO A 398 -8.25 -4.71 20.00
CA PRO A 398 -8.13 -6.16 20.17
C PRO A 398 -9.47 -6.92 20.18
N GLN A 399 -10.59 -6.22 20.39
CA GLN A 399 -11.94 -6.78 20.44
C GLN A 399 -12.56 -6.85 19.04
N LEU A 400 -12.46 -5.77 18.25
CA LEU A 400 -12.87 -5.74 16.83
C LEU A 400 -12.08 -6.78 16.01
N ARG A 401 -10.76 -6.85 16.21
CA ARG A 401 -9.89 -7.89 15.60
C ARG A 401 -10.33 -9.33 15.92
N LYS A 402 -11.00 -9.54 17.07
CA LYS A 402 -11.56 -10.84 17.50
C LYS A 402 -13.02 -11.04 17.07
N ASN A 403 -13.54 -10.18 16.18
CA ASN A 403 -14.90 -10.22 15.65
C ASN A 403 -15.99 -10.12 16.75
N LYS A 404 -15.72 -9.38 17.82
CA LYS A 404 -16.77 -8.92 18.74
C LYS A 404 -17.62 -7.83 18.07
N ARG A 405 -18.82 -7.56 18.60
CA ARG A 405 -19.59 -6.35 18.24
C ARG A 405 -18.84 -5.09 18.71
N PRO A 406 -18.98 -3.95 18.02
CA PRO A 406 -18.35 -2.70 18.43
C PRO A 406 -18.93 -2.16 19.73
N SER A 407 -18.13 -1.33 20.39
CA SER A 407 -18.47 -0.58 21.60
C SER A 407 -17.84 0.81 21.52
N PHE A 408 -18.36 1.79 22.25
CA PHE A 408 -17.78 3.15 22.28
C PHE A 408 -16.29 3.11 22.70
N GLU A 409 -15.95 2.17 23.57
CA GLU A 409 -14.58 1.91 24.00
C GLU A 409 -13.62 1.49 22.87
N ASP A 410 -14.12 0.99 21.74
CA ASP A 410 -13.31 0.67 20.56
C ASP A 410 -12.93 1.93 19.77
N ASP A 411 -13.82 2.93 19.70
CA ASP A 411 -13.46 4.27 19.22
C ASP A 411 -12.48 4.95 20.20
N TYR A 412 -12.59 4.71 21.51
CA TYR A 412 -11.60 5.24 22.48
C TYR A 412 -10.21 4.64 22.22
N TYR A 413 -10.15 3.35 21.85
CA TYR A 413 -8.89 2.71 21.44
C TYR A 413 -8.35 3.32 20.15
N ALA A 414 -9.19 3.47 19.12
CA ALA A 414 -8.80 4.02 17.84
C ALA A 414 -8.39 5.49 17.93
N PHE A 415 -9.05 6.30 18.77
CA PHE A 415 -8.62 7.64 19.14
C PHE A 415 -7.21 7.63 19.74
N GLY A 416 -6.90 6.69 20.64
CA GLY A 416 -5.54 6.50 21.17
C GLY A 416 -4.50 6.15 20.10
N GLU A 417 -4.88 5.38 19.07
CA GLU A 417 -4.01 5.10 17.92
C GLU A 417 -3.88 6.31 16.97
N ILE A 418 -4.91 7.15 16.82
CA ILE A 418 -4.84 8.41 16.06
C ILE A 418 -3.99 9.44 16.80
N LEU A 419 -4.12 9.57 18.12
CA LEU A 419 -3.19 10.35 18.94
C LEU A 419 -1.76 9.83 18.81
N GLN A 420 -1.55 8.52 18.65
CA GLN A 420 -0.22 7.97 18.33
C GLN A 420 0.22 8.29 16.89
N ALA A 421 -0.68 8.26 15.90
CA ALA A 421 -0.38 8.52 14.49
C ALA A 421 -0.03 9.99 14.21
N LEU A 422 -0.69 10.92 14.91
CA LEU A 422 -0.35 12.35 14.94
C LEU A 422 1.08 12.61 15.45
N LEU A 423 1.67 11.67 16.22
CA LEU A 423 3.04 11.79 16.73
C LEU A 423 4.05 11.06 15.87
N PHE A 424 3.72 9.86 15.37
CA PHE A 424 4.57 9.11 14.44
C PHE A 424 3.76 7.99 13.78
N THR A 425 3.94 7.80 12.48
CA THR A 425 3.11 6.97 11.60
C THR A 425 3.41 5.45 11.66
N ASN A 426 3.69 4.91 12.85
CA ASN A 426 4.11 3.52 13.07
C ASN A 426 3.02 2.56 13.59
N ASN A 427 1.72 2.88 13.52
CA ASN A 427 0.65 2.07 14.13
C ASN A 427 0.62 0.59 13.66
N THR A 428 1.01 0.31 12.42
CA THR A 428 1.15 -1.07 11.89
C THR A 428 2.16 -1.90 12.68
N LEU A 429 3.26 -1.30 13.17
CA LEU A 429 4.24 -1.97 14.03
C LEU A 429 3.61 -2.32 15.39
N PHE A 430 2.75 -1.46 15.94
CA PHE A 430 2.03 -1.73 17.19
C PHE A 430 0.87 -2.72 17.01
N PHE A 431 0.36 -2.90 15.78
CA PHE A 431 -0.56 -3.97 15.45
C PHE A 431 0.08 -5.36 15.63
N ILE A 432 1.31 -5.55 15.12
CA ILE A 432 2.04 -6.82 15.20
C ILE A 432 2.82 -7.01 16.51
N ALA A 433 3.30 -5.93 17.12
CA ALA A 433 4.13 -5.96 18.33
C ALA A 433 3.69 -4.90 19.38
N PRO A 434 2.49 -5.04 20.00
CA PRO A 434 1.93 -4.03 20.90
C PRO A 434 2.85 -3.61 22.06
N LYS A 435 3.69 -4.53 22.56
CA LYS A 435 4.68 -4.25 23.63
C LYS A 435 5.67 -3.14 23.26
N LEU A 436 5.92 -2.89 21.97
CA LEU A 436 6.81 -1.82 21.51
C LEU A 436 6.21 -0.41 21.70
N ARG A 437 4.88 -0.24 21.79
CA ARG A 437 4.28 1.11 21.92
C ARG A 437 4.82 1.87 23.14
N LYS A 438 4.93 1.20 24.30
CA LYS A 438 5.54 1.78 25.52
C LYS A 438 7.03 2.11 25.35
N LYS A 439 7.77 1.36 24.52
CA LYS A 439 9.20 1.55 24.23
C LYS A 439 9.42 2.77 23.32
N PHE A 440 8.61 2.90 22.26
CA PHE A 440 8.58 4.07 21.38
C PHE A 440 8.17 5.33 22.15
N LEU A 441 7.02 5.33 22.85
CA LEU A 441 6.55 6.47 23.64
C LEU A 441 7.53 6.91 24.73
N ASN A 442 8.22 5.97 25.39
CA ASN A 442 9.30 6.29 26.33
C ASN A 442 10.44 7.08 25.67
N LYS A 443 10.82 6.75 24.43
CA LYS A 443 11.91 7.45 23.74
C LYS A 443 11.45 8.78 23.14
N LEU A 444 10.21 8.91 22.65
CA LEU A 444 9.65 10.21 22.25
C LEU A 444 9.67 11.23 23.41
N ILE A 445 9.40 10.80 24.64
CA ILE A 445 9.56 11.65 25.83
C ILE A 445 11.02 12.01 26.07
N ARG A 446 11.92 11.04 25.95
CA ARG A 446 13.35 11.17 26.29
C ARG A 446 14.09 12.07 25.30
N ASP A 447 13.79 11.95 24.01
CA ASP A 447 14.61 12.48 22.91
C ASP A 447 13.88 13.61 22.13
N TYR A 448 12.55 13.76 22.28
CA TYR A 448 11.76 14.89 21.74
C TYR A 448 10.95 15.67 22.78
N HIS A 449 11.13 15.41 24.08
CA HIS A 449 10.61 16.25 25.20
C HIS A 449 9.11 16.26 25.34
N PHE A 450 8.50 15.41 24.53
CA PHE A 450 7.09 15.12 24.47
C PHE A 450 6.54 14.83 25.88
N PRO A 451 5.50 15.53 26.35
CA PRO A 451 5.12 15.46 27.74
C PRO A 451 4.72 14.04 28.17
N LYS A 452 5.21 13.59 29.34
CA LYS A 452 4.92 12.27 29.92
C LYS A 452 3.41 11.94 29.91
N ILE A 453 2.58 12.95 30.13
CA ILE A 453 1.13 12.85 30.17
C ILE A 453 0.51 12.36 28.86
N PHE A 454 1.09 12.66 27.68
CA PHE A 454 0.55 12.21 26.39
C PHE A 454 0.73 10.70 26.20
N LYS A 455 1.89 10.16 26.61
CA LYS A 455 2.09 8.70 26.71
C LYS A 455 1.08 8.08 27.67
N GLU A 456 0.83 8.69 28.81
CA GLU A 456 -0.11 8.16 29.82
C GLU A 456 -1.55 8.17 29.29
N VAL A 457 -1.95 9.23 28.59
CA VAL A 457 -3.23 9.30 27.85
C VAL A 457 -3.31 8.22 26.77
N ILE A 458 -2.32 8.09 25.88
CA ILE A 458 -2.30 7.07 24.80
C ILE A 458 -2.31 5.65 25.38
N LEU A 459 -1.54 5.38 26.44
CA LEU A 459 -1.53 4.07 27.10
C LEU A 459 -2.82 3.78 27.86
N ASN A 460 -3.52 4.80 28.38
CA ASN A 460 -4.84 4.63 28.99
C ASN A 460 -5.93 4.35 27.94
N LEU A 461 -5.95 5.09 26.84
CA LEU A 461 -6.87 4.88 25.70
C LEU A 461 -6.65 3.51 25.04
N THR A 462 -5.40 3.11 24.84
CA THR A 462 -5.06 1.86 24.12
C THR A 462 -4.92 0.61 25.01
N LYS A 463 -5.56 0.60 26.20
CA LYS A 463 -5.61 -0.57 27.08
C LYS A 463 -6.32 -1.76 26.40
N TYR A 464 -5.88 -2.97 26.74
CA TYR A 464 -6.47 -4.20 26.23
C TYR A 464 -7.93 -4.34 26.69
N GLU A 465 -8.23 -4.19 27.99
CA GLU A 465 -9.62 -4.26 28.48
C GLU A 465 -10.41 -2.97 28.18
N PRO A 466 -11.61 -3.05 27.54
CA PRO A 466 -12.36 -1.87 27.11
C PRO A 466 -12.76 -0.95 28.26
N LYS A 467 -13.37 -1.49 29.32
CA LYS A 467 -13.87 -0.72 30.48
C LYS A 467 -12.79 -0.01 31.30
N SER A 468 -11.51 -0.27 31.02
CA SER A 468 -10.39 0.42 31.66
C SER A 468 -9.88 1.64 30.88
N ARG A 469 -10.38 1.86 29.65
CA ARG A 469 -10.04 2.99 28.78
C ARG A 469 -10.69 4.27 29.31
N ILE A 470 -9.93 5.37 29.33
CA ILE A 470 -10.48 6.71 29.59
C ILE A 470 -11.25 7.20 28.36
N LYS A 471 -12.17 8.14 28.51
CA LYS A 471 -12.90 8.70 27.35
C LYS A 471 -12.04 9.72 26.59
N PRO A 472 -12.29 9.95 25.28
CA PRO A 472 -11.60 10.96 24.48
C PRO A 472 -11.61 12.37 25.10
N ILE A 473 -12.74 12.80 25.66
CA ILE A 473 -12.84 14.14 26.29
C ILE A 473 -12.07 14.23 27.62
N GLU A 474 -12.05 13.16 28.41
CA GLU A 474 -11.26 13.04 29.64
C GLU A 474 -9.75 13.08 29.30
N ALA A 475 -9.34 12.33 28.27
CA ALA A 475 -8.01 12.37 27.69
C ALA A 475 -7.59 13.78 27.25
N VAL A 476 -8.44 14.51 26.54
CA VAL A 476 -8.15 15.88 26.08
C VAL A 476 -8.04 16.88 27.25
N ASN A 477 -8.87 16.75 28.29
CA ASN A 477 -8.76 17.60 29.48
C ASN A 477 -7.43 17.35 30.23
N ILE A 478 -7.00 16.09 30.33
CA ILE A 478 -5.67 15.70 30.86
C ILE A 478 -4.54 16.26 29.97
N LEU A 479 -4.75 16.22 28.64
CA LEU A 479 -4.10 17.00 27.57
C LEU A 479 -3.70 18.42 27.98
N LYS A 480 -4.76 19.23 28.09
CA LYS A 480 -4.71 20.67 28.30
C LYS A 480 -4.07 21.07 29.63
N GLY A 481 -4.26 20.28 30.68
CA GLY A 481 -3.79 20.61 32.03
C GLY A 481 -2.28 20.55 32.24
N ASN A 482 -1.51 19.93 31.33
CA ASN A 482 -0.10 19.58 31.57
C ASN A 482 0.85 20.00 30.43
N LYS A 483 0.80 21.28 30.03
CA LYS A 483 1.61 21.86 28.95
C LYS A 483 3.14 21.93 29.17
N LYS A 484 3.67 21.56 30.35
CA LYS A 484 5.11 21.70 30.66
C LYS A 484 5.97 20.56 30.08
N ILE A 485 6.71 20.91 29.03
CA ILE A 485 7.72 20.12 28.30
C ILE A 485 9.09 20.19 29.02
N VAL A 486 9.93 19.15 28.88
CA VAL A 486 11.26 19.05 29.52
C VAL A 486 12.32 18.51 28.54
N ARG A 487 13.32 19.35 28.21
CA ARG A 487 14.37 19.25 27.15
C ARG A 487 15.30 18.01 27.18
N TYR A 488 16.03 17.74 26.05
CA TYR A 488 17.20 16.84 25.77
C TYR A 488 17.23 16.14 24.36
N ASN A 489 17.45 16.92 23.29
CA ASN A 489 17.29 16.65 21.83
C ASN A 489 17.70 15.31 21.14
N GLN A 490 16.88 14.95 20.12
CA GLN A 490 17.12 14.70 18.66
C GLN A 490 17.08 13.28 18.05
N ASP A 491 16.25 13.09 16.98
CA ASP A 491 16.16 11.92 16.09
C ASP A 491 15.73 12.30 14.60
N VAL A 492 15.92 11.55 13.47
CA VAL A 492 14.94 10.66 12.68
C VAL A 492 15.46 10.28 11.22
N LYS A 493 15.01 9.23 10.45
CA LYS A 493 15.22 9.00 8.96
C LYS A 493 14.18 8.06 8.17
N ILE A 494 14.28 7.73 6.84
CA ILE A 494 13.15 7.32 5.85
C ILE A 494 13.22 5.98 4.93
N ILE A 495 13.33 5.91 3.55
CA ILE A 495 12.91 4.80 2.53
C ILE A 495 13.89 4.38 1.30
N ASP A 496 13.63 3.28 0.48
CA ASP A 496 14.30 2.66 -0.76
C ASP A 496 13.61 2.88 -2.17
N LEU A 497 14.07 2.67 -3.44
CA LEU A 497 15.31 2.33 -4.26
C LEU A 497 15.58 0.88 -4.87
N LYS A 498 15.99 0.72 -6.17
CA LYS A 498 16.66 -0.54 -6.72
C LYS A 498 17.54 -0.60 -8.02
N THR A 499 17.05 -0.34 -9.25
CA THR A 499 17.64 -0.81 -10.55
C THR A 499 19.05 -0.34 -10.97
N TYR A 500 19.37 0.97 -11.00
CA TYR A 500 20.70 1.46 -11.50
C TYR A 500 21.91 0.84 -10.78
N ILE A 501 21.71 0.49 -9.51
CA ILE A 501 22.69 -0.12 -8.63
C ILE A 501 23.29 -1.40 -9.19
N GLU A 502 22.55 -2.16 -10.02
CA GLU A 502 23.00 -3.46 -10.53
C GLU A 502 24.19 -3.35 -11.48
N LYS A 503 24.23 -2.31 -12.33
CA LYS A 503 25.37 -2.05 -13.22
C LYS A 503 26.58 -1.47 -12.50
N ILE A 504 26.35 -0.57 -11.53
CA ILE A 504 27.42 0.01 -10.70
C ILE A 504 28.11 -1.09 -9.87
N LYS A 505 27.33 -2.01 -9.28
CA LYS A 505 27.85 -3.19 -8.57
C LYS A 505 28.73 -4.07 -9.46
N ASN A 506 28.36 -4.28 -10.73
CA ASN A 506 29.18 -5.08 -11.65
C ASN A 506 30.56 -4.45 -11.90
N GLY A 507 30.62 -3.13 -12.18
CA GLY A 507 31.89 -2.41 -12.35
C GLY A 507 32.80 -2.48 -11.13
N LEU A 508 32.27 -2.22 -9.92
CA LEU A 508 33.02 -2.32 -8.67
C LEU A 508 33.50 -3.76 -8.38
N THR A 509 32.65 -4.75 -8.63
CA THR A 509 32.98 -6.18 -8.43
C THR A 509 34.19 -6.60 -9.28
N ASN A 510 34.23 -6.16 -10.55
CA ASN A 510 35.37 -6.41 -11.43
C ASN A 510 36.67 -5.78 -10.89
N LEU A 511 36.65 -4.51 -10.46
CA LEU A 511 37.83 -3.87 -9.86
C LEU A 511 38.38 -4.61 -8.62
N LYS A 512 37.53 -5.23 -7.81
CA LYS A 512 37.99 -6.06 -6.68
C LYS A 512 38.58 -7.40 -7.11
N PHE A 513 37.98 -8.06 -8.10
CA PHE A 513 38.58 -9.27 -8.67
C PHE A 513 39.94 -8.96 -9.29
N TYR A 514 40.10 -7.84 -10.00
CA TYR A 514 41.42 -7.38 -10.45
C TYR A 514 42.39 -7.14 -9.27
N LYS A 515 41.96 -6.40 -8.24
CA LYS A 515 42.79 -6.10 -7.06
C LYS A 515 43.28 -7.37 -6.34
N LYS A 516 42.48 -8.45 -6.34
CA LYS A 516 42.76 -9.71 -5.66
C LYS A 516 43.47 -10.76 -6.53
N LEU A 517 43.12 -10.87 -7.81
CA LEU A 517 43.54 -11.96 -8.71
C LEU A 517 44.58 -11.54 -9.75
N LYS A 518 44.72 -10.23 -10.03
CA LYS A 518 45.65 -9.67 -11.04
C LYS A 518 45.44 -10.17 -12.47
N ASP A 519 44.23 -10.61 -12.79
CA ASP A 519 43.78 -10.96 -14.13
C ASP A 519 43.18 -9.71 -14.81
N GLU A 520 43.88 -9.21 -15.85
CA GLU A 520 43.52 -8.01 -16.62
C GLU A 520 42.13 -8.10 -17.29
N THR A 521 41.54 -9.29 -17.45
CA THR A 521 40.17 -9.47 -17.93
C THR A 521 39.18 -8.67 -17.07
N PHE A 522 39.37 -8.67 -15.75
CA PHE A 522 38.52 -7.89 -14.84
C PHE A 522 38.78 -6.38 -14.92
N LEU A 523 40.01 -5.94 -15.22
CA LEU A 523 40.27 -4.51 -15.45
C LEU A 523 39.62 -4.04 -16.76
N ASN A 524 39.72 -4.84 -17.82
CA ASN A 524 39.08 -4.57 -19.11
C ASN A 524 37.55 -4.51 -18.98
N ASN A 525 36.92 -5.46 -18.28
CA ASN A 525 35.48 -5.41 -17.98
C ASN A 525 35.08 -4.12 -17.23
N ALA A 526 35.91 -3.63 -16.31
CA ALA A 526 35.67 -2.36 -15.64
C ALA A 526 35.83 -1.16 -16.61
N ILE A 527 36.82 -1.18 -17.50
CA ILE A 527 37.00 -0.17 -18.54
C ILE A 527 35.79 -0.15 -19.51
N GLU A 528 35.24 -1.30 -19.89
CA GLU A 528 34.00 -1.38 -20.69
C GLU A 528 32.80 -0.75 -19.97
N VAL A 529 32.64 -1.01 -18.66
CA VAL A 529 31.59 -0.36 -17.86
C VAL A 529 31.80 1.15 -17.79
N TYR A 530 33.04 1.62 -17.65
CA TYR A 530 33.39 3.04 -17.68
C TYR A 530 33.09 3.70 -19.04
N GLU A 531 33.52 3.11 -20.17
CA GLU A 531 33.21 3.64 -21.50
C GLU A 531 31.71 3.56 -21.83
N PHE A 532 30.98 2.55 -21.34
CA PHE A 532 29.51 2.49 -21.43
C PHE A 532 28.83 3.68 -20.72
N ILE A 533 29.39 4.12 -19.58
CA ILE A 533 28.88 5.24 -18.76
C ILE A 533 29.27 6.59 -19.38
N LYS A 534 30.56 6.75 -19.73
CA LYS A 534 31.18 7.97 -20.25
C LYS A 534 30.59 8.41 -21.60
N ASN A 535 30.31 7.46 -22.49
CA ASN A 535 29.78 7.75 -23.83
C ASN A 535 28.23 7.83 -23.87
N ARG A 536 27.59 8.20 -22.75
CA ARG A 536 26.13 8.36 -22.64
C ARG A 536 25.75 9.62 -21.86
N GLU A 537 24.67 10.26 -22.27
CA GLU A 537 24.08 11.39 -21.54
C GLU A 537 23.37 10.88 -20.27
N LEU A 538 23.98 11.11 -19.10
CA LEU A 538 23.50 10.62 -17.81
C LEU A 538 22.40 11.52 -17.24
N LYS A 539 21.16 11.32 -17.70
CA LYS A 539 19.94 11.98 -17.17
C LYS A 539 19.50 11.35 -15.84
N LEU A 540 20.35 11.47 -14.82
CA LEU A 540 20.10 11.00 -13.46
C LEU A 540 19.24 12.02 -12.71
N GLN A 541 17.94 11.73 -12.65
CA GLN A 541 16.96 12.54 -11.92
C GLN A 541 17.03 12.32 -10.40
N GLU A 542 17.65 11.23 -9.94
CA GLU A 542 17.77 10.86 -8.52
C GLU A 542 19.19 11.11 -8.00
N ILE A 543 19.35 11.21 -6.68
CA ILE A 543 20.60 11.66 -6.02
C ILE A 543 21.00 10.68 -4.90
N GLY A 544 22.30 10.44 -4.73
CA GLY A 544 22.84 9.50 -3.74
C GLY A 544 23.79 8.47 -4.35
N TYR A 545 24.23 7.51 -3.53
CA TYR A 545 25.05 6.41 -4.04
C TYR A 545 24.25 5.39 -4.86
N GLY A 546 22.95 5.24 -4.63
CA GLY A 546 22.12 4.25 -5.34
C GLY A 546 21.57 4.73 -6.67
N HIS A 547 20.67 5.73 -6.60
CA HIS A 547 20.10 6.51 -7.71
C HIS A 547 21.08 7.50 -8.40
N GLY A 548 21.97 8.14 -7.64
CA GLY A 548 22.66 9.35 -8.08
C GLY A 548 24.02 9.16 -8.74
N ALA A 549 24.58 10.28 -9.18
CA ALA A 549 25.87 10.34 -9.83
C ALA A 549 27.01 9.95 -8.86
N SER A 550 26.80 10.02 -7.54
CA SER A 550 27.78 9.59 -6.54
C SER A 550 28.08 8.09 -6.56
N GLY A 551 27.10 7.24 -6.91
CA GLY A 551 27.34 5.80 -7.07
C GLY A 551 28.29 5.51 -8.22
N ILE A 552 28.07 6.22 -9.33
CA ILE A 552 28.90 6.17 -10.52
C ILE A 552 30.29 6.76 -10.24
N SER A 553 30.35 7.91 -9.55
CA SER A 553 31.62 8.59 -9.25
C SER A 553 32.52 7.77 -8.33
N LEU A 554 31.97 6.99 -7.38
CA LEU A 554 32.74 6.02 -6.58
C LEU A 554 33.40 4.96 -7.45
N PHE A 555 32.69 4.44 -8.45
CA PHE A 555 33.26 3.47 -9.39
C PHE A 555 34.38 4.11 -10.23
N VAL A 556 34.16 5.31 -10.78
CA VAL A 556 35.16 5.99 -11.62
C VAL A 556 36.41 6.41 -10.81
N ILE A 557 36.26 6.91 -9.57
CA ILE A 557 37.43 7.25 -8.72
C ILE A 557 38.21 5.98 -8.30
N LYS A 558 37.53 4.83 -8.16
CA LYS A 558 38.18 3.54 -7.90
C LYS A 558 38.87 2.99 -9.14
N LEU A 559 38.39 3.24 -10.35
CA LEU A 559 39.11 2.95 -11.59
C LEU A 559 40.38 3.82 -11.71
N TYR A 560 40.30 5.10 -11.34
CA TYR A 560 41.45 6.01 -11.24
C TYR A 560 42.52 5.54 -10.23
N GLU A 561 42.14 4.84 -9.15
CA GLU A 561 43.08 4.24 -8.18
C GLU A 561 44.09 3.29 -8.86
N PHE A 562 43.71 2.65 -9.98
CA PHE A 562 44.57 1.79 -10.79
C PHE A 562 45.17 2.51 -11.99
N LEU A 563 44.35 3.13 -12.85
CA LEU A 563 44.79 3.64 -14.15
C LEU A 563 45.55 4.97 -14.08
N ARG A 564 45.33 5.77 -13.01
CA ARG A 564 45.96 7.09 -12.78
C ARG A 564 45.79 8.14 -13.87
N ASP A 565 44.92 7.87 -14.84
CA ASP A 565 44.52 8.78 -15.91
C ASP A 565 43.83 10.05 -15.38
N LYS A 566 44.20 11.21 -15.95
CA LYS A 566 43.74 12.52 -15.49
C LYS A 566 42.26 12.78 -15.84
N ASP A 567 41.78 12.29 -16.97
CA ASP A 567 40.41 12.51 -17.41
C ASP A 567 39.43 11.56 -16.70
N ILE A 568 39.86 10.36 -16.33
CA ILE A 568 39.11 9.51 -15.38
C ILE A 568 38.95 10.23 -14.02
N LYS A 569 40.01 10.87 -13.49
CA LYS A 569 39.88 11.73 -12.29
C LYS A 569 38.91 12.89 -12.51
N ASN A 570 39.05 13.62 -13.61
CA ASN A 570 38.19 14.78 -13.91
C ASN A 570 36.71 14.37 -14.01
N PHE A 571 36.42 13.26 -14.70
CA PHE A 571 35.07 12.72 -14.86
C PHE A 571 34.49 12.21 -13.53
N ALA A 572 35.29 11.58 -12.67
CA ALA A 572 34.87 11.20 -11.32
C ALA A 572 34.47 12.43 -10.48
N ILE A 573 35.27 13.50 -10.50
CA ILE A 573 34.96 14.75 -9.78
C ILE A 573 33.71 15.43 -10.37
N TYR A 574 33.58 15.46 -11.70
CA TYR A 574 32.39 15.99 -12.39
C TYR A 574 31.11 15.25 -11.98
N LEU A 575 31.12 13.91 -12.00
CA LEU A 575 29.99 13.09 -11.56
C LEU A 575 29.64 13.33 -10.09
N LEU A 576 30.63 13.36 -9.20
CA LEU A 576 30.38 13.65 -7.78
C LEU A 576 29.77 15.04 -7.60
N LYS A 577 30.24 16.04 -8.36
CA LYS A 577 29.70 17.40 -8.32
C LYS A 577 28.24 17.49 -8.76
N GLN A 578 27.77 16.67 -9.70
CA GLN A 578 26.35 16.66 -10.07
C GLN A 578 25.43 16.37 -8.88
N ASP A 579 25.85 15.52 -7.93
CA ASP A 579 25.08 15.29 -6.70
C ASP A 579 25.35 16.39 -5.65
N LEU A 580 26.60 16.83 -5.48
CA LEU A 580 26.99 17.84 -4.49
C LEU A 580 26.41 19.24 -4.76
N GLU A 581 26.29 19.65 -6.01
CA GLU A 581 25.72 20.95 -6.40
C GLU A 581 24.19 20.98 -6.25
N LYS A 582 23.55 19.81 -6.07
CA LYS A 582 22.14 19.64 -5.69
C LYS A 582 21.93 19.56 -4.16
N ALA A 583 22.97 19.79 -3.35
CA ALA A 583 22.86 19.80 -1.90
C ALA A 583 22.03 20.99 -1.40
N ILE A 584 20.98 20.72 -0.63
CA ILE A 584 20.14 21.74 -0.01
C ILE A 584 20.72 22.03 1.38
N ASN A 585 21.16 23.27 1.63
CA ASN A 585 21.41 23.73 2.99
C ASN A 585 20.09 23.86 3.73
N THR A 586 19.85 22.96 4.68
CA THR A 586 18.68 22.98 5.55
C THR A 586 19.18 23.28 6.96
N ASN A 587 18.70 24.38 7.55
CA ASN A 587 19.01 24.87 8.91
C ASN A 587 20.48 24.67 9.39
N GLY A 588 21.46 24.91 8.51
CA GLY A 588 22.88 24.90 8.85
C GLY A 588 23.64 23.59 8.54
N TYR A 589 23.04 22.64 7.83
CA TYR A 589 23.77 21.49 7.26
C TYR A 589 23.32 21.17 5.83
N LEU A 590 24.16 20.45 5.09
CA LEU A 590 23.85 19.97 3.75
C LEU A 590 23.14 18.62 3.80
N THR A 591 22.00 18.53 3.13
CA THR A 591 21.28 17.28 2.86
C THR A 591 20.91 17.22 1.38
N PHE A 592 20.47 16.05 0.92
CA PHE A 592 20.21 15.80 -0.49
C PHE A 592 18.73 15.45 -0.70
N PRO A 593 18.07 16.10 -1.68
CA PRO A 593 16.76 15.65 -2.11
C PRO A 593 16.87 14.26 -2.74
N VAL A 594 15.76 13.52 -2.82
CA VAL A 594 15.71 12.23 -3.55
C VAL A 594 16.07 12.43 -5.03
N GLY A 595 15.78 13.60 -5.58
CA GLY A 595 15.98 13.93 -6.99
C GLY A 595 15.65 15.38 -7.35
N ASP A 596 15.91 15.75 -8.60
CA ASP A 596 15.98 17.14 -9.10
C ASP A 596 14.73 17.99 -8.84
N ASN A 597 13.55 17.38 -8.86
CA ASN A 597 12.26 18.04 -8.63
C ASN A 597 11.60 17.63 -7.29
N SER A 598 12.37 17.07 -6.36
CA SER A 598 11.88 16.54 -5.08
C SER A 598 12.21 17.47 -3.92
N SER A 599 11.18 17.93 -3.19
CA SER A 599 11.36 18.55 -1.87
C SER A 599 11.59 17.54 -0.74
N THR A 600 11.53 16.23 -1.04
CA THR A 600 11.76 15.17 -0.05
C THR A 600 13.26 14.87 0.04
N VAL A 601 13.85 15.03 1.23
CA VAL A 601 15.27 14.80 1.52
C VAL A 601 15.47 13.53 2.36
N LEU A 602 16.40 12.66 1.97
CA LEU A 602 16.69 11.40 2.69
C LEU A 602 18.20 11.27 2.98
N PRO A 603 18.60 10.76 4.16
CA PRO A 603 20.01 10.75 4.55
C PRO A 603 20.71 9.39 4.31
N TYR A 604 20.33 8.62 3.30
CA TYR A 604 20.66 7.20 3.21
C TYR A 604 21.89 6.82 2.43
N VAL A 605 22.30 5.58 2.70
CA VAL A 605 23.17 4.75 1.89
C VAL A 605 22.76 4.76 0.44
N GLU A 606 21.46 4.54 0.16
CA GLU A 606 20.94 4.46 -1.19
C GLU A 606 20.52 5.85 -1.73
N TYR A 607 19.57 6.54 -1.09
CA TYR A 607 19.19 7.92 -1.41
C TYR A 607 19.86 8.95 -0.49
N GLY A 608 20.73 9.80 -1.04
CA GLY A 608 21.29 10.96 -0.34
C GLY A 608 22.45 10.70 0.64
N SER A 609 22.34 11.29 1.84
CA SER A 609 23.50 11.79 2.59
C SER A 609 24.50 10.74 3.09
N ALA A 610 24.07 9.58 3.60
CA ALA A 610 25.02 8.57 4.07
C ALA A 610 25.76 7.87 2.93
N GLY A 611 25.12 7.74 1.76
CA GLY A 611 25.75 7.30 0.52
C GLY A 611 26.80 8.29 0.07
N ILE A 612 26.42 9.56 -0.03
CA ILE A 612 27.31 10.64 -0.49
C ILE A 612 28.49 10.82 0.47
N LEU A 613 28.28 10.74 1.80
CA LEU A 613 29.39 10.71 2.76
C LEU A 613 30.29 9.49 2.56
N GLY A 614 29.72 8.30 2.37
CA GLY A 614 30.45 7.06 2.09
C GLY A 614 31.39 7.18 0.89
N VAL A 615 30.93 7.88 -0.16
CA VAL A 615 31.69 8.21 -1.38
C VAL A 615 32.74 9.31 -1.12
N LEU A 616 32.37 10.41 -0.47
CA LEU A 616 33.29 11.51 -0.12
C LEU A 616 34.50 11.05 0.67
N ILE A 617 34.32 10.10 1.59
CA ILE A 617 35.44 9.48 2.35
C ILE A 617 36.46 8.85 1.38
N ARG A 618 36.01 8.10 0.36
CA ARG A 618 36.90 7.47 -0.64
C ARG A 618 37.55 8.49 -1.57
N PHE A 619 36.82 9.53 -1.96
CA PHE A 619 37.40 10.66 -2.70
C PHE A 619 38.52 11.33 -1.90
N TYR A 620 38.33 11.59 -0.59
CA TYR A 620 39.39 12.17 0.25
C TYR A 620 40.53 11.18 0.55
N GLU A 621 40.26 9.88 0.65
CA GLU A 621 41.31 8.84 0.73
C GLU A 621 42.24 8.87 -0.48
N ILE A 622 41.69 9.04 -1.69
CA ILE A 622 42.42 8.97 -2.97
C ILE A 622 43.03 10.32 -3.38
N LEU A 623 42.35 11.44 -3.11
CA LEU A 623 42.74 12.78 -3.61
C LEU A 623 43.35 13.72 -2.57
N LYS A 624 42.99 13.58 -1.28
CA LYS A 624 43.42 14.46 -0.18
C LYS A 624 43.06 15.95 -0.30
N GLU A 625 42.14 16.31 -1.21
CA GLU A 625 41.75 17.71 -1.46
C GLU A 625 40.80 18.26 -0.37
N GLU A 626 41.07 19.47 0.13
CA GLU A 626 40.39 20.02 1.33
C GLU A 626 38.90 20.30 1.14
N TRP A 627 38.46 20.66 -0.07
CA TRP A 627 37.04 20.91 -0.36
C TRP A 627 36.16 19.69 -0.05
N ILE A 628 36.71 18.48 -0.16
CA ILE A 628 36.03 17.22 0.16
C ILE A 628 35.76 17.13 1.68
N LEU A 629 36.72 17.57 2.51
CA LEU A 629 36.53 17.66 3.96
C LEU A 629 35.46 18.68 4.34
N GLU A 630 35.33 19.77 3.58
CA GLU A 630 34.29 20.77 3.85
C GLU A 630 32.88 20.23 3.58
N TYR A 631 32.67 19.49 2.49
CA TYR A 631 31.42 18.76 2.31
C TYR A 631 31.20 17.70 3.40
N ILE A 632 32.23 16.94 3.80
CA ILE A 632 32.13 15.97 4.91
C ILE A 632 31.65 16.64 6.22
N LYS A 633 32.24 17.77 6.63
CA LYS A 633 31.82 18.54 7.81
C LYS A 633 30.36 18.96 7.73
N ASN A 634 29.95 19.51 6.58
CA ASN A 634 28.63 20.10 6.41
C ASN A 634 27.53 19.04 6.20
N ILE A 635 27.87 17.82 5.76
CA ILE A 635 26.91 16.70 5.62
C ILE A 635 26.78 15.90 6.93
N LEU A 636 27.84 15.83 7.77
CA LEU A 636 27.88 15.02 8.99
C LEU A 636 26.64 15.17 9.92
N PRO A 637 26.12 16.39 10.22
CA PRO A 637 24.95 16.53 11.09
C PRO A 637 23.72 15.77 10.58
N ASP A 638 23.61 15.55 9.25
CA ASP A 638 22.50 14.86 8.63
C ASP A 638 22.54 13.32 8.80
N LEU A 639 23.68 12.78 9.23
CA LEU A 639 23.82 11.36 9.59
C LEU A 639 23.76 11.12 11.10
N GLU A 640 24.02 12.13 11.92
CA GLU A 640 24.01 12.05 13.38
C GLU A 640 22.59 12.07 13.97
N ARG A 641 21.70 11.27 13.35
CA ARG A 641 20.27 11.11 13.63
C ARG A 641 20.00 9.78 14.37
N THR A 642 18.80 9.57 14.90
CA THR A 642 18.59 8.61 16.02
C THR A 642 17.30 7.74 15.96
N PHE A 643 16.36 7.95 15.05
CA PHE A 643 15.17 7.07 14.84
C PHE A 643 14.96 6.87 13.36
N THR A 644 14.13 5.93 12.96
CA THR A 644 13.66 5.83 11.59
C THR A 644 12.16 5.65 11.52
N ILE A 645 11.64 5.69 10.30
CA ILE A 645 10.71 4.66 9.83
C ILE A 645 11.35 3.23 9.90
N PHE A 646 12.36 2.86 9.10
CA PHE A 646 12.96 1.50 9.04
C PHE A 646 14.34 1.26 9.76
N PRO A 647 14.63 0.10 10.38
CA PRO A 647 15.89 -0.10 11.11
C PRO A 647 17.12 -0.43 10.24
N SER A 648 16.89 -0.97 9.04
CA SER A 648 17.68 -1.71 8.02
C SER A 648 19.20 -1.50 7.88
N GLN A 649 19.83 -2.06 6.84
CA GLN A 649 21.19 -1.70 6.41
C GLN A 649 21.17 -0.59 5.37
N ILE A 650 20.32 -0.71 4.37
CA ILE A 650 20.26 0.21 3.22
C ILE A 650 19.41 1.43 3.56
N ASP A 651 18.14 1.21 3.93
CA ASP A 651 17.20 2.21 4.46
C ASP A 651 17.42 2.40 5.97
N GLY A 652 18.67 2.29 6.35
CA GLY A 652 19.08 1.68 7.60
C GLY A 652 19.75 2.59 8.61
N LEU A 653 19.54 2.32 9.90
CA LEU A 653 20.30 3.03 10.94
C LEU A 653 21.72 2.50 10.97
N ALA A 654 21.85 1.18 10.83
CA ALA A 654 23.11 0.55 10.50
C ALA A 654 23.77 1.25 9.30
N GLY A 655 23.04 1.50 8.20
CA GLY A 655 23.54 2.27 7.04
C GLY A 655 24.15 3.65 7.32
N LEU A 656 23.43 4.53 8.04
CA LEU A 656 24.00 5.81 8.49
C LEU A 656 25.23 5.57 9.40
N GLY A 657 25.13 4.56 10.26
CA GLY A 657 26.22 4.10 11.12
C GLY A 657 27.45 3.59 10.38
N GLU A 658 27.31 2.94 9.22
CA GLU A 658 28.44 2.46 8.42
C GLU A 658 29.27 3.63 7.90
N SER A 659 28.62 4.68 7.40
CA SER A 659 29.32 5.89 6.92
C SER A 659 29.91 6.71 8.05
N LEU A 660 29.26 6.79 9.22
CA LEU A 660 29.85 7.38 10.43
C LEU A 660 31.04 6.54 10.97
N LEU A 661 30.95 5.21 10.90
CA LEU A 661 32.00 4.30 11.37
C LEU A 661 33.21 4.36 10.46
N ASP A 662 33.02 4.43 9.15
CA ASP A 662 34.09 4.64 8.20
C ASP A 662 34.75 6.01 8.36
N LEU A 663 33.96 7.06 8.64
CA LEU A 663 34.48 8.40 8.95
C LEU A 663 35.38 8.39 10.22
N GLU A 664 34.97 7.67 11.27
CA GLU A 664 35.81 7.43 12.46
C GLU A 664 37.06 6.60 12.13
N LEU A 665 36.92 5.48 11.42
CA LEU A 665 37.99 4.48 11.26
C LEU A 665 39.01 4.81 10.16
N ARG A 666 38.70 5.73 9.24
CA ARG A 666 39.56 6.05 8.08
C ARG A 666 40.13 7.45 8.15
N LEU A 667 39.32 8.41 8.59
CA LEU A 667 39.72 9.83 8.69
C LEU A 667 39.96 10.28 10.14
N ASN A 668 39.88 9.36 11.11
CA ASN A 668 40.01 9.63 12.56
C ASN A 668 39.05 10.73 13.07
N TYR A 669 37.92 10.93 12.38
CA TYR A 669 37.00 12.02 12.64
C TYR A 669 35.88 11.53 13.58
N LYS A 670 35.81 12.10 14.78
CA LYS A 670 34.89 11.68 15.84
C LYS A 670 33.42 12.00 15.51
N THR A 671 32.53 11.02 15.67
CA THR A 671 31.10 11.18 15.38
C THR A 671 30.20 10.93 16.59
N LYS A 672 28.90 11.17 16.44
CA LYS A 672 27.84 10.76 17.38
C LYS A 672 27.24 9.38 17.05
N ILE A 673 28.02 8.43 16.52
CA ILE A 673 27.56 7.07 16.17
C ILE A 673 26.83 6.30 17.31
N TYR A 674 27.04 6.68 18.57
CA TYR A 674 26.24 6.15 19.69
C TYR A 674 24.73 6.43 19.56
N LYS A 675 24.32 7.51 18.86
CA LYS A 675 22.92 7.79 18.50
C LYS A 675 22.33 6.67 17.63
N ILE A 676 23.13 6.11 16.72
CA ILE A 676 22.74 4.98 15.86
C ILE A 676 22.42 3.74 16.70
N LEU A 677 23.28 3.42 17.67
CA LEU A 677 23.05 2.32 18.62
C LEU A 677 21.78 2.56 19.45
N GLU A 678 21.60 3.77 19.96
CA GLU A 678 20.40 4.17 20.69
C GLU A 678 19.12 4.07 19.85
N GLY A 679 19.21 4.29 18.54
CA GLY A 679 18.11 4.15 17.60
C GLY A 679 17.81 2.71 17.16
N LEU A 680 18.83 1.86 16.99
CA LEU A 680 18.64 0.44 16.67
C LEU A 680 18.00 -0.31 17.85
N LYS A 681 18.37 0.04 19.09
CA LYS A 681 17.84 -0.60 20.31
C LYS A 681 16.31 -0.62 20.41
N ILE A 682 15.57 0.32 19.79
CA ILE A 682 14.10 0.34 19.82
C ILE A 682 13.51 -0.77 18.95
N PHE A 683 14.01 -0.91 17.72
CA PHE A 683 13.53 -1.88 16.74
C PHE A 683 13.88 -3.33 17.08
N ALA A 684 14.80 -3.57 18.02
CA ALA A 684 15.12 -4.89 18.54
C ALA A 684 13.88 -5.58 19.17
N ILE A 685 13.43 -6.65 18.51
CA ILE A 685 12.37 -7.58 18.92
C ILE A 685 13.01 -8.83 19.52
N PHE A 686 12.78 -9.06 20.81
CA PHE A 686 13.30 -10.24 21.52
C PHE A 686 12.31 -11.40 21.42
N LYS A 687 12.78 -12.58 21.03
CA LYS A 687 12.03 -13.85 21.04
C LYS A 687 12.92 -14.96 21.60
N GLY A 688 12.63 -15.40 22.84
CA GLY A 688 13.57 -16.24 23.59
C GLY A 688 14.91 -15.52 23.75
N ASN A 689 16.01 -16.25 23.54
CA ASN A 689 17.37 -15.70 23.60
C ASN A 689 17.81 -14.98 22.32
N CYS A 690 16.94 -14.88 21.31
CA CYS A 690 17.27 -14.31 19.99
C CYS A 690 16.74 -12.88 19.84
N ILE A 691 17.54 -12.03 19.19
CA ILE A 691 17.19 -10.66 18.80
C ILE A 691 16.89 -10.64 17.30
N PHE A 692 15.77 -10.02 16.92
CA PHE A 692 15.33 -9.83 15.55
C PHE A 692 15.00 -8.36 15.28
N TYR A 693 15.01 -7.97 14.01
CA TYR A 693 14.60 -6.64 13.55
C TYR A 693 13.48 -6.76 12.50
N PRO A 694 12.52 -5.81 12.46
CA PRO A 694 11.52 -5.75 11.42
C PRO A 694 12.13 -5.33 10.07
N LYS A 695 11.45 -5.68 8.97
CA LYS A 695 11.82 -5.28 7.61
C LYS A 695 11.61 -3.78 7.34
N SER A 696 12.12 -3.28 6.21
CA SER A 696 11.77 -1.97 5.61
C SER A 696 10.28 -1.77 5.25
N ASN A 697 9.36 -2.67 5.63
CA ASN A 697 7.92 -2.43 5.54
C ASN A 697 7.20 -2.45 6.91
N LEU A 698 7.95 -2.71 8.00
CA LEU A 698 7.49 -2.84 9.39
C LEU A 698 6.35 -3.85 9.66
N ASP A 699 5.95 -4.68 8.69
CA ASP A 699 4.85 -5.65 8.84
C ASP A 699 5.30 -7.06 9.28
N SER A 700 6.60 -7.33 9.17
CA SER A 700 7.20 -8.65 9.37
C SER A 700 8.67 -8.56 9.80
N ILE A 701 9.21 -9.68 10.27
CA ILE A 701 10.64 -9.84 10.63
C ILE A 701 11.41 -10.33 9.40
N GLY A 702 12.58 -9.77 9.14
CA GLY A 702 13.46 -10.16 8.04
C GLY A 702 14.84 -10.61 8.53
N ILE A 703 15.45 -11.57 7.83
CA ILE A 703 16.83 -12.03 8.06
C ILE A 703 17.79 -11.64 6.92
N HIS A 704 17.30 -10.96 5.89
CA HIS A 704 18.11 -10.45 4.79
C HIS A 704 19.06 -9.34 5.27
N TRP A 705 20.13 -9.11 4.50
CA TRP A 705 21.15 -8.12 4.87
C TRP A 705 20.68 -6.68 4.58
N ALA A 706 20.05 -6.44 3.43
CA ALA A 706 19.65 -5.09 3.01
C ALA A 706 18.51 -4.47 3.85
N ASP A 707 17.35 -5.14 3.90
CA ASP A 707 16.12 -4.68 4.57
C ASP A 707 15.90 -5.26 5.97
N GLY A 708 16.80 -6.12 6.47
CA GLY A 708 16.52 -6.99 7.62
C GLY A 708 17.63 -7.12 8.67
N SER A 709 17.49 -8.14 9.52
CA SER A 709 18.29 -8.29 10.74
C SER A 709 19.77 -8.52 10.52
N SER A 710 20.21 -9.12 9.41
CA SER A 710 21.61 -9.55 9.28
C SER A 710 22.57 -8.42 8.92
N GLY A 711 22.15 -7.40 8.18
CA GLY A 711 22.98 -6.21 7.94
C GLY A 711 23.09 -5.34 9.20
N ILE A 712 22.00 -5.22 9.95
CA ILE A 712 22.03 -4.58 11.28
C ILE A 712 23.02 -5.30 12.22
N LEU A 713 23.06 -6.63 12.19
CA LEU A 713 24.05 -7.41 12.95
C LEU A 713 25.47 -7.26 12.41
N ASP A 714 25.66 -7.13 11.09
CA ASP A 714 26.95 -6.90 10.43
C ASP A 714 27.54 -5.54 10.85
N PHE A 715 26.76 -4.46 10.79
CA PHE A 715 27.13 -3.15 11.33
C PHE A 715 27.47 -3.20 12.83
N LEU A 716 26.62 -3.84 13.65
CA LEU A 716 26.89 -3.96 15.09
C LEU A 716 28.18 -4.74 15.35
N TYR A 717 28.46 -5.77 14.55
CA TYR A 717 29.70 -6.54 14.59
C TYR A 717 30.91 -5.69 14.13
N ARG A 718 30.79 -4.93 13.03
CA ARG A 718 31.83 -3.99 12.58
C ARG A 718 32.18 -2.96 13.65
N LEU A 719 31.17 -2.33 14.25
CA LEU A 719 31.31 -1.29 15.26
C LEU A 719 31.94 -1.83 16.55
N TYR A 720 31.52 -3.01 17.02
CA TYR A 720 32.09 -3.67 18.19
C TYR A 720 33.57 -4.05 17.99
N ASN A 721 33.92 -4.58 16.81
CA ASN A 721 35.29 -5.02 16.49
C ASN A 721 36.16 -3.89 15.85
N LYS A 722 35.63 -2.67 15.70
CA LYS A 722 36.27 -1.52 15.02
C LYS A 722 36.95 -1.89 13.68
N ARG A 723 36.23 -2.66 12.84
CA ARG A 723 36.74 -3.31 11.62
C ARG A 723 36.77 -2.41 10.38
N ASN A 724 37.93 -2.34 9.74
CA ASN A 724 38.16 -1.71 8.43
C ASN A 724 38.20 -2.70 7.25
N ASP A 725 38.23 -4.02 7.49
CA ASP A 725 38.44 -5.07 6.47
C ASP A 725 37.19 -5.43 5.64
N ARG A 726 36.02 -5.01 6.10
CA ARG A 726 34.73 -5.12 5.43
C ARG A 726 34.01 -3.81 5.60
N THR A 727 33.75 -3.07 4.53
CA THR A 727 32.91 -1.86 4.58
C THR A 727 31.76 -2.02 3.60
N LEU A 728 30.73 -1.19 3.78
CA LEU A 728 29.58 -1.09 2.88
C LEU A 728 29.95 -0.60 1.47
N TRP A 729 31.15 -0.04 1.29
CA TRP A 729 31.53 0.74 0.10
C TRP A 729 32.72 0.16 -0.67
N ASP A 730 33.59 -0.62 -0.01
CA ASP A 730 34.73 -1.31 -0.63
C ASP A 730 34.30 -2.72 -1.10
N PHE A 731 33.30 -2.69 -2.01
CA PHE A 731 32.60 -3.84 -2.58
C PHE A 731 33.50 -4.90 -3.15
#